data_AF-A0A0D2QDC2-F1
#
_entry.id   AF-A0A0D2QDC2-F1
#
_cell.length_a   1.000
_cell.length_b   1.000
_cell.length_c   1.000
_cell.angle_alpha   90.00
_cell.angle_beta   90.00
_cell.angle_gamma   90.00
#
_symmetry.space_group_name_H-M   'P 1'
#
loop_
_entity.id
_entity.type
_entity.pdbx_description
1 polymer ?
#
loop_
_entity_poly.entity_id
_entity_poly.type
_entity_poly.pdbx_seq_one_letter_code
_entity_poly.pdbx_strand_id
1 'polypeptide(L)'
;MDTSTITAGCLLVRQSFFQDNQNNFTDIGGGVLGCRGFHSSFRATQGGLSLNIDVSTTMIIQPGPVVDFLLANQNARDPYSLDWNKAKRVLKNLRIKVSPSNQEYKITGLSEQLCKDQLFSMKQKNTKNENGEAETLEITIYDYFVNHRNIQLRYSADLPCINVGKPKRPTYIPIELCSLVSLQRYTKALSTFQRASLVEKSRQKPQERMNVLSNVLRTSNYGAEPMLKSCGVNINSNFTQVDGRILPAPRLRVGNGEDFFPRNGRWNFNNKKLVEPSRIERWAVVNFSAPRCDPNNIARDLIRCGEMKGIRIDPPFDIFNEMNQNRRLSPVVRVEKMFEQIQSKLPGAPQFLLCLLPDRKNSDLYGPWKRKNLSEYGIVTQCMAPARVNDQYLTNLLLKINAKLGGLNSMLTIEQTPSIPMISKVPTIILGMDVSHGSPGQSDVPSIAAVVSSRQWPLISRYRASVRTQSPKLEMVDSLFKPVSDKVDEGIMREALLDFYTSSGKRKPDQIIIFRDGVSESQFNQVLNKELDQVIEACKFLDENWNPKFVVIVAQKNHHTKFFQQGSPDNVLPGTVIDNKVCHPKNNDFYLCAHAGMIGTTRPTHYHVLLDQVGFSADDLQELVHSLSYVYQRSTTAISVVAPICYAHLAASQLGQFMKFEDASETSSSHGGVTAPGAISVPQLPRLKDNVSSSMFFC
;
A
#
# COMPACT_ATOMS: atom_id res chain seq x y z
N MET A 1 -26.73 1.59 -45.06
CA MET A 1 -25.73 2.23 -44.19
C MET A 1 -25.46 1.26 -43.05
N ASP A 2 -24.34 0.56 -43.14
CA ASP A 2 -23.98 -0.54 -42.26
C ASP A 2 -23.73 -0.07 -40.82
N THR A 3 -24.57 -0.50 -39.90
CA THR A 3 -24.28 -0.49 -38.46
C THR A 3 -23.39 -1.69 -38.13
N SER A 4 -22.12 -1.61 -38.51
CA SER A 4 -21.08 -2.44 -37.90
C SER A 4 -20.78 -1.87 -36.51
N THR A 5 -21.60 -2.19 -35.51
CA THR A 5 -21.14 -2.14 -34.12
C THR A 5 -20.03 -3.17 -33.98
N ILE A 6 -18.80 -2.72 -34.20
CA ILE A 6 -17.60 -3.44 -33.78
C ILE A 6 -17.83 -3.73 -32.29
N THR A 7 -18.11 -4.98 -31.94
CA THR A 7 -18.07 -5.44 -30.55
C THR A 7 -16.63 -5.34 -30.10
N ALA A 8 -16.23 -4.13 -29.70
CA ALA A 8 -14.92 -3.88 -29.14
C ALA A 8 -14.77 -4.76 -27.90
N GLY A 9 -13.67 -5.51 -27.81
CA GLY A 9 -13.40 -6.34 -26.64
C GLY A 9 -13.51 -5.51 -25.36
N CYS A 10 -14.13 -6.05 -24.33
CA CYS A 10 -14.21 -5.40 -23.02
C CYS A 10 -13.62 -6.33 -21.96
N LEU A 11 -12.67 -5.80 -21.18
CA LEU A 11 -12.14 -6.46 -20.00
C LEU A 11 -12.96 -6.01 -18.79
N LEU A 12 -13.60 -6.96 -18.15
CA LEU A 12 -14.30 -6.76 -16.88
C LEU A 12 -13.36 -7.10 -15.72
N VAL A 13 -13.20 -6.16 -14.79
CA VAL A 13 -12.47 -6.38 -13.53
C VAL A 13 -13.36 -5.95 -12.37
N ARG A 14 -14.00 -6.93 -11.72
CA ARG A 14 -15.02 -6.69 -10.70
C ARG A 14 -16.14 -5.80 -11.28
N GLN A 15 -16.33 -4.60 -10.73
CA GLN A 15 -17.33 -3.61 -11.13
C GLN A 15 -16.74 -2.54 -12.08
N SER A 16 -15.55 -2.76 -12.63
CA SER A 16 -14.89 -1.86 -13.59
C SER A 16 -14.82 -2.45 -14.99
N PHE A 17 -15.06 -1.60 -15.99
CA PHE A 17 -15.15 -1.94 -17.40
C PHE A 17 -14.04 -1.23 -18.19
N PHE A 18 -13.32 -1.98 -19.02
CA PHE A 18 -12.16 -1.49 -19.78
C PHE A 18 -12.29 -1.88 -21.25
N GLN A 19 -12.47 -0.91 -22.13
CA GLN A 19 -12.66 -1.13 -23.56
C GLN A 19 -11.33 -1.27 -24.30
N ASP A 20 -11.30 -2.13 -25.31
CA ASP A 20 -10.16 -2.32 -26.21
C ASP A 20 -10.06 -1.16 -27.21
N ASN A 21 -9.63 -0.01 -26.71
CA ASN A 21 -9.42 1.19 -27.50
C ASN A 21 -8.04 1.75 -27.19
N GLN A 22 -7.20 1.88 -28.22
CA GLN A 22 -5.83 2.37 -28.08
C GLN A 22 -5.75 3.77 -27.44
N ASN A 23 -6.79 4.60 -27.61
CA ASN A 23 -6.86 5.92 -26.96
C ASN A 23 -6.97 5.84 -25.42
N ASN A 24 -7.37 4.69 -24.88
CA ASN A 24 -7.44 4.44 -23.44
C ASN A 24 -6.14 3.86 -22.88
N PHE A 25 -5.14 3.57 -23.74
CA PHE A 25 -3.89 2.94 -23.33
C PHE A 25 -2.82 3.99 -23.07
N THR A 26 -2.09 3.79 -21.99
CA THR A 26 -1.00 4.65 -21.56
C THR A 26 0.22 3.79 -21.27
N ASP A 27 1.29 3.95 -22.04
CA ASP A 27 2.53 3.22 -21.77
C ASP A 27 3.15 3.64 -20.43
N ILE A 28 3.49 2.67 -19.58
CA ILE A 28 4.16 2.92 -18.30
C ILE A 28 5.56 2.29 -18.24
N GLY A 29 6.04 1.72 -19.35
CA GLY A 29 7.34 1.10 -19.52
C GLY A 29 7.34 -0.41 -19.24
N GLY A 30 8.34 -1.12 -19.77
CA GLY A 30 8.53 -2.55 -19.51
C GLY A 30 7.54 -3.47 -20.22
N GLY A 31 6.95 -3.02 -21.34
CA GLY A 31 5.91 -3.75 -22.07
C GLY A 31 4.55 -3.80 -21.35
N VAL A 32 4.32 -2.89 -20.39
CA VAL A 32 3.08 -2.79 -19.62
C VAL A 32 2.39 -1.48 -19.92
N LEU A 33 1.08 -1.53 -20.17
CA LEU A 33 0.24 -0.37 -20.43
C LEU A 33 -0.79 -0.21 -19.31
N GLY A 34 -1.09 1.03 -18.94
CA GLY A 34 -2.30 1.37 -18.19
C GLY A 34 -3.48 1.48 -19.14
N CYS A 35 -4.55 0.73 -18.88
CA CYS A 35 -5.80 0.79 -19.60
C CYS A 35 -6.84 1.53 -18.77
N ARG A 36 -7.31 2.67 -19.28
CA ARG A 36 -8.35 3.49 -18.65
C ARG A 36 -9.73 2.89 -18.93
N GLY A 37 -10.57 2.92 -17.91
CA GLY A 37 -11.95 2.48 -17.94
C GLY A 37 -12.78 3.21 -16.90
N PHE A 38 -13.93 2.65 -16.56
CA PHE A 38 -14.80 3.22 -15.54
C PHE A 38 -15.32 2.14 -14.59
N HIS A 39 -15.41 2.50 -13.32
CA HIS A 39 -16.15 1.79 -12.30
C HIS A 39 -17.62 2.22 -12.35
N SER A 40 -18.53 1.28 -12.14
CA SER A 40 -19.97 1.57 -12.05
C SER A 40 -20.63 0.69 -10.99
N SER A 41 -21.36 1.30 -10.07
CA SER A 41 -22.11 0.59 -9.02
C SER A 41 -23.32 1.38 -8.55
N PHE A 42 -24.46 0.72 -8.33
CA PHE A 42 -25.61 1.33 -7.67
C PHE A 42 -25.43 1.32 -6.14
N ARG A 43 -25.85 2.40 -5.47
CA ARG A 43 -25.85 2.54 -4.02
C ARG A 43 -27.17 3.10 -3.52
N ALA A 44 -27.71 2.52 -2.45
CA ALA A 44 -28.85 3.10 -1.75
C ALA A 44 -28.36 4.25 -0.87
N THR A 45 -28.97 5.42 -1.02
CA THR A 45 -28.59 6.66 -0.33
C THR A 45 -29.82 7.33 0.27
N GLN A 46 -29.63 8.31 1.16
CA GLN A 46 -30.72 9.13 1.71
C GLN A 46 -31.55 9.82 0.60
N GLY A 47 -30.92 10.16 -0.53
CA GLY A 47 -31.57 10.73 -1.72
C GLY A 47 -32.17 9.69 -2.68
N GLY A 48 -32.23 8.41 -2.30
CA GLY A 48 -32.71 7.32 -3.14
C GLY A 48 -31.60 6.47 -3.77
N LEU A 49 -31.90 5.77 -4.86
CA LEU A 49 -30.94 4.92 -5.56
C LEU A 49 -30.01 5.76 -6.43
N SER A 50 -28.72 5.75 -6.13
CA SER A 50 -27.70 6.54 -6.83
C SER A 50 -26.77 5.63 -7.67
N LEU A 51 -26.52 6.00 -8.92
CA LEU A 51 -25.48 5.36 -9.73
C LEU A 51 -24.13 6.05 -9.47
N ASN A 52 -23.20 5.34 -8.85
CA ASN A 52 -21.85 5.83 -8.59
C ASN A 52 -20.91 5.36 -9.71
N ILE A 53 -20.40 6.32 -10.49
CA ILE A 53 -19.44 6.10 -11.57
C ILE A 53 -18.12 6.82 -11.25
N ASP A 54 -17.00 6.15 -11.48
CA ASP A 54 -15.68 6.75 -11.31
C ASP A 54 -14.69 6.26 -12.37
N VAL A 55 -13.65 7.05 -12.67
CA VAL A 55 -12.58 6.62 -13.60
C VAL A 55 -11.69 5.60 -12.92
N SER A 56 -11.43 4.48 -13.61
CA SER A 56 -10.58 3.39 -13.14
C SER A 56 -9.45 3.13 -14.13
N THR A 57 -8.31 2.64 -13.66
CA THR A 57 -7.19 2.25 -14.51
C THR A 57 -6.70 0.87 -14.09
N THR A 58 -6.63 -0.06 -15.03
CA THR A 58 -6.08 -1.41 -14.82
C THR A 58 -4.83 -1.62 -15.65
N MET A 59 -3.92 -2.49 -15.20
CA MET A 59 -2.69 -2.76 -15.92
C MET A 59 -2.91 -3.89 -16.91
N ILE A 60 -2.51 -3.68 -18.16
CA ILE A 60 -2.55 -4.67 -19.23
C ILE A 60 -1.15 -4.86 -19.82
N ILE A 61 -0.97 -6.01 -20.44
CA ILE A 61 0.23 -6.32 -21.22
C ILE A 61 0.10 -5.66 -22.58
N GLN A 62 1.21 -5.11 -23.08
CA GLN A 62 1.26 -4.53 -24.42
C GLN A 62 0.93 -5.60 -25.47
N PRO A 63 -0.14 -5.43 -26.27
CA PRO A 63 -0.43 -6.34 -27.38
C PRO A 63 0.58 -6.16 -28.51
N GLY A 64 0.72 -7.19 -29.35
CA GLY A 64 1.68 -7.19 -30.47
C GLY A 64 2.70 -8.34 -30.37
N PRO A 65 3.78 -8.32 -31.14
CA PRO A 65 4.75 -9.41 -31.19
C PRO A 65 5.28 -9.79 -29.79
N VAL A 66 5.34 -11.10 -29.50
CA VAL A 66 5.80 -11.59 -28.18
C VAL A 66 7.24 -11.13 -27.89
N VAL A 67 8.09 -11.08 -28.92
CA VAL A 67 9.49 -10.67 -28.81
C VAL A 67 9.61 -9.24 -28.33
N ASP A 68 8.86 -8.30 -28.92
CA ASP A 68 8.91 -6.87 -28.55
C ASP A 68 8.54 -6.65 -27.08
N PHE A 69 7.51 -7.36 -26.61
CA PHE A 69 7.14 -7.35 -25.20
C PHE A 69 8.28 -7.87 -24.31
N LEU A 70 8.94 -8.97 -24.69
CA LEU A 70 10.06 -9.51 -23.92
C LEU A 70 11.26 -8.55 -23.88
N LEU A 71 11.61 -7.93 -25.01
CA LEU A 71 12.68 -6.94 -25.11
C LEU A 71 12.40 -5.77 -24.16
N ALA A 72 11.19 -5.21 -24.23
CA ALA A 72 10.78 -4.13 -23.36
C ALA A 72 10.76 -4.55 -21.88
N ASN A 73 10.23 -5.73 -21.57
CA ASN A 73 10.08 -6.22 -20.19
C ASN A 73 11.42 -6.51 -19.50
N GLN A 74 12.41 -6.97 -20.26
CA GLN A 74 13.74 -7.29 -19.74
C GLN A 74 14.77 -6.16 -19.96
N ASN A 75 14.38 -5.08 -20.66
CA ASN A 75 15.28 -4.01 -21.10
C ASN A 75 16.47 -4.57 -21.92
N ALA A 76 16.19 -5.55 -22.77
CA ALA A 76 17.15 -6.17 -23.67
C ALA A 76 17.20 -5.42 -25.01
N ARG A 77 18.36 -5.44 -25.68
CA ARG A 77 18.57 -4.73 -26.96
C ARG A 77 18.15 -5.57 -28.16
N ASP A 78 18.26 -6.89 -28.03
CA ASP A 78 18.06 -7.84 -29.11
C ASP A 78 17.50 -9.17 -28.57
N PRO A 79 16.84 -10.01 -29.40
CA PRO A 79 16.20 -11.24 -28.95
C PRO A 79 17.16 -12.30 -28.37
N TYR A 80 18.45 -12.25 -28.72
CA TYR A 80 19.44 -13.24 -28.32
C TYR A 80 20.02 -12.96 -26.92
N SER A 81 19.89 -11.72 -26.44
CA SER A 81 20.25 -11.34 -25.06
C SER A 81 19.14 -11.57 -24.02
N LEU A 82 18.02 -12.19 -24.43
CA LEU A 82 16.90 -12.48 -23.52
C LEU A 82 17.23 -13.58 -22.51
N ASP A 83 16.89 -13.34 -21.25
CA ASP A 83 16.85 -14.37 -20.21
C ASP A 83 15.56 -15.19 -20.35
N TRP A 84 15.69 -16.36 -20.98
CA TRP A 84 14.57 -17.24 -21.27
C TRP A 84 13.94 -17.87 -20.02
N ASN A 85 14.67 -17.98 -18.91
CA ASN A 85 14.13 -18.42 -17.62
C ASN A 85 13.19 -17.36 -17.02
N LYS A 86 13.51 -16.07 -17.19
CA LYS A 86 12.58 -14.97 -16.88
C LYS A 86 11.41 -14.93 -17.87
N ALA A 87 11.68 -15.07 -19.18
CA ALA A 87 10.64 -15.05 -20.21
C ALA A 87 9.57 -16.13 -19.98
N LYS A 88 9.98 -17.38 -19.68
CA LYS A 88 9.09 -18.51 -19.36
C LYS A 88 8.11 -18.16 -18.22
N ARG A 89 8.59 -17.48 -17.18
CA ARG A 89 7.78 -17.05 -16.02
C ARG A 89 6.86 -15.86 -16.32
N VAL A 90 7.19 -15.02 -17.29
CA VAL A 90 6.36 -13.86 -17.68
C VAL A 90 5.28 -14.27 -18.66
N LEU A 91 5.60 -15.14 -19.61
CA LEU A 91 4.67 -15.58 -20.65
C LEU A 91 3.67 -16.64 -20.20
N LYS A 92 3.96 -17.36 -19.12
CA LYS A 92 3.07 -18.43 -18.61
C LYS A 92 1.65 -17.89 -18.43
N ASN A 93 0.68 -18.64 -18.97
CA ASN A 93 -0.75 -18.33 -18.97
C ASN A 93 -1.20 -17.13 -19.80
N LEU A 94 -0.30 -16.43 -20.51
CA LEU A 94 -0.70 -15.41 -21.47
C LEU A 94 -1.30 -16.05 -22.72
N ARG A 95 -2.13 -15.30 -23.42
CA ARG A 95 -2.75 -15.68 -24.68
C ARG A 95 -2.04 -15.00 -25.83
N ILE A 96 -1.86 -15.76 -26.91
CA ILE A 96 -1.27 -15.29 -28.15
C ILE A 96 -2.18 -15.63 -29.31
N LYS A 97 -2.11 -14.82 -30.35
CA LYS A 97 -2.63 -15.07 -31.69
C LYS A 97 -1.48 -15.48 -32.58
N VAL A 98 -1.68 -16.52 -33.39
CA VAL A 98 -0.64 -17.10 -34.25
C VAL A 98 -0.89 -16.72 -35.71
N SER A 99 0.13 -16.21 -36.39
CA SER A 99 0.10 -15.92 -37.83
C SER A 99 0.55 -17.15 -38.64
N PRO A 100 -0.06 -17.46 -39.80
CA PRO A 100 -1.19 -16.79 -40.46
C PRO A 100 -2.58 -17.31 -40.03
N SER A 101 -2.66 -18.35 -39.19
CA SER A 101 -3.92 -19.02 -38.86
C SER A 101 -4.92 -18.14 -38.10
N ASN A 102 -4.45 -17.04 -37.49
CA ASN A 102 -5.20 -16.15 -36.63
C ASN A 102 -5.86 -16.83 -35.42
N GLN A 103 -5.43 -18.05 -35.08
CA GLN A 103 -5.95 -18.81 -33.94
C GLN A 103 -5.33 -18.31 -32.63
N GLU A 104 -6.16 -18.24 -31.59
CA GLU A 104 -5.72 -17.88 -30.25
C GLU A 104 -5.37 -19.12 -29.42
N TYR A 105 -4.25 -19.03 -28.70
CA TYR A 105 -3.77 -20.08 -27.82
C TYR A 105 -3.32 -19.50 -26.48
N LYS A 106 -3.39 -20.33 -25.44
CA LYS A 106 -2.80 -20.03 -24.14
C LYS A 106 -1.40 -20.64 -24.04
N ILE A 107 -0.42 -19.84 -23.69
CA ILE A 107 0.97 -20.28 -23.49
C ILE A 107 1.04 -21.17 -22.24
N THR A 108 1.52 -22.39 -22.42
CA THR A 108 1.77 -23.36 -21.35
C THR A 108 3.25 -23.39 -20.97
N GLY A 109 4.15 -23.05 -21.89
CA GLY A 109 5.59 -22.97 -21.62
C GLY A 109 6.42 -22.54 -22.83
N LEU A 110 7.70 -22.89 -22.80
CA LEU A 110 8.67 -22.73 -23.88
C LEU A 110 9.29 -24.10 -24.18
N SER A 111 9.83 -24.29 -25.38
CA SER A 111 10.67 -25.46 -25.69
C SER A 111 11.96 -25.45 -24.85
N GLU A 112 12.53 -26.65 -24.66
CA GLU A 112 13.84 -26.80 -24.00
C GLU A 112 14.99 -26.59 -25.00
N GLN A 113 14.75 -26.97 -26.27
CA GLN A 113 15.69 -26.78 -27.38
C GLN A 113 15.32 -25.55 -28.23
N LEU A 114 16.28 -25.11 -29.05
CA LEU A 114 16.07 -24.02 -30.02
C LEU A 114 15.16 -24.48 -31.17
N CYS A 115 14.54 -23.55 -31.89
CA CYS A 115 13.59 -23.86 -32.96
C CYS A 115 14.18 -24.75 -34.06
N LYS A 116 15.48 -24.59 -34.37
CA LYS A 116 16.20 -25.39 -35.35
C LYS A 116 16.51 -26.82 -34.88
N ASP A 117 16.56 -27.05 -33.57
CA ASP A 117 16.88 -28.35 -32.98
C ASP A 117 15.64 -29.07 -32.41
N GLN A 118 14.55 -28.33 -32.17
CA GLN A 118 13.34 -28.85 -31.55
C GLN A 118 12.57 -29.74 -32.55
N LEU A 119 12.54 -31.03 -32.27
CA LEU A 119 11.81 -32.02 -33.06
C LEU A 119 10.34 -32.15 -32.64
N PHE A 120 9.50 -32.59 -33.59
CA PHE A 120 8.16 -33.12 -33.32
C PHE A 120 7.77 -34.20 -34.35
N SER A 121 6.91 -35.12 -33.94
CA SER A 121 6.40 -36.18 -34.81
C SER A 121 5.22 -35.68 -35.64
N MET A 122 5.42 -35.59 -36.96
CA MET A 122 4.39 -35.24 -37.93
C MET A 122 3.83 -36.50 -38.59
N LYS A 123 2.51 -36.71 -38.54
CA LYS A 123 1.86 -37.79 -39.30
C LYS A 123 1.84 -37.41 -40.79
N GLN A 124 2.45 -38.23 -41.62
CA GLN A 124 2.34 -38.08 -43.07
C GLN A 124 0.92 -38.42 -43.51
N LYS A 125 0.31 -37.56 -44.32
CA LYS A 125 -0.94 -37.91 -45.00
C LYS A 125 -0.57 -38.78 -46.21
N ASN A 126 -1.05 -40.03 -46.19
CA ASN A 126 -1.02 -41.03 -47.27
C ASN A 126 0.08 -42.09 -47.26
N THR A 127 0.86 -42.21 -46.18
CA THR A 127 1.79 -43.33 -45.97
C THR A 127 1.39 -44.09 -44.71
N LYS A 128 1.08 -45.38 -44.85
CA LYS A 128 0.80 -46.29 -43.74
C LYS A 128 2.01 -47.20 -43.56
N ASN A 129 2.45 -47.38 -42.33
CA ASN A 129 3.46 -48.38 -42.00
C ASN A 129 2.90 -49.78 -42.22
N GLU A 130 3.75 -50.80 -42.21
CA GLU A 130 3.38 -52.22 -42.42
C GLU A 130 2.23 -52.70 -41.48
N ASN A 131 2.01 -52.01 -40.36
CA ASN A 131 0.95 -52.28 -39.38
C ASN A 131 -0.34 -51.44 -39.57
N GLY A 132 -0.47 -50.67 -40.65
CA GLY A 132 -1.68 -49.87 -40.96
C GLY A 132 -1.79 -48.52 -40.24
N GLU A 133 -0.81 -48.15 -39.42
CA GLU A 133 -0.72 -46.86 -38.74
C GLU A 133 -0.10 -45.78 -39.64
N ALA A 134 -0.50 -44.51 -39.47
CA ALA A 134 0.06 -43.40 -40.24
C ALA A 134 1.55 -43.20 -39.93
N GLU A 135 2.39 -43.19 -40.96
CA GLU A 135 3.83 -43.00 -40.83
C GLU A 135 4.13 -41.64 -40.17
N THR A 136 4.95 -41.67 -39.12
CA THR A 136 5.37 -40.48 -38.39
C THR A 136 6.78 -40.08 -38.82
N LEU A 137 6.92 -38.89 -39.41
CA LEU A 137 8.21 -38.28 -39.70
C LEU A 137 8.62 -37.40 -38.52
N GLU A 138 9.83 -37.58 -37.99
CA GLU A 138 10.43 -36.59 -37.10
C GLU A 138 11.05 -35.47 -37.91
N ILE A 139 10.60 -34.24 -37.64
CA ILE A 139 11.08 -33.04 -38.32
C ILE A 139 11.26 -31.92 -37.30
N THR A 140 12.21 -31.03 -37.56
CA THR A 140 12.42 -29.85 -36.72
C THR A 140 11.27 -28.86 -36.91
N ILE A 141 10.99 -28.06 -35.88
CA ILE A 141 9.98 -27.00 -35.99
C ILE A 141 10.39 -26.01 -37.08
N TYR A 142 11.68 -25.65 -37.17
CA TYR A 142 12.17 -24.75 -38.21
C TYR A 142 11.89 -25.29 -39.63
N ASP A 143 12.29 -26.53 -39.93
CA ASP A 143 12.12 -27.13 -41.27
C ASP A 143 10.64 -27.32 -41.62
N TYR A 144 9.79 -27.64 -40.64
CA TYR A 144 8.35 -27.71 -40.87
C TYR A 144 7.77 -26.37 -41.33
N PHE A 145 8.12 -25.27 -40.66
CA PHE A 145 7.58 -23.96 -41.02
C PHE A 145 8.20 -23.42 -42.32
N VAL A 146 9.50 -23.59 -42.53
CA VAL A 146 10.19 -23.08 -43.72
C VAL A 146 9.95 -23.95 -44.94
N ASN A 147 10.18 -25.26 -44.86
CA ASN A 147 10.19 -26.16 -46.02
C ASN A 147 8.80 -26.75 -46.33
N HIS A 148 7.96 -27.03 -45.31
CA HIS A 148 6.62 -27.60 -45.54
C HIS A 148 5.50 -26.54 -45.57
N ARG A 149 5.59 -25.49 -44.75
CA ARG A 149 4.59 -24.42 -44.73
C ARG A 149 4.95 -23.21 -45.60
N ASN A 150 6.18 -23.14 -46.13
CA ASN A 150 6.68 -22.00 -46.91
C ASN A 150 6.58 -20.66 -46.16
N ILE A 151 6.81 -20.69 -44.84
CA ILE A 151 6.84 -19.52 -43.97
C ILE A 151 8.29 -19.24 -43.60
N GLN A 152 8.85 -18.16 -44.16
CA GLN A 152 10.22 -17.75 -43.84
C GLN A 152 10.30 -17.25 -42.39
N LEU A 153 11.22 -17.81 -41.61
CA LEU A 153 11.55 -17.38 -40.26
C LEU A 153 12.87 -16.61 -40.30
N ARG A 154 12.88 -15.35 -39.85
CA ARG A 154 14.06 -14.48 -39.95
C ARG A 154 15.04 -14.66 -38.80
N TYR A 155 14.52 -14.87 -37.59
CA TYR A 155 15.34 -14.90 -36.38
C TYR A 155 14.95 -16.02 -35.41
N SER A 156 13.84 -16.72 -35.63
CA SER A 156 13.38 -17.75 -34.67
C SER A 156 14.26 -18.99 -34.61
N ALA A 157 15.12 -19.26 -35.61
CA ALA A 157 15.92 -20.48 -35.71
C ALA A 157 16.72 -20.77 -34.43
N ASP A 158 17.41 -19.74 -33.92
CA ASP A 158 18.26 -19.84 -32.72
C ASP A 158 17.55 -19.40 -31.43
N LEU A 159 16.21 -19.34 -31.43
CA LEU A 159 15.40 -19.00 -30.26
C LEU A 159 14.50 -20.18 -29.85
N PRO A 160 14.07 -20.27 -28.58
CA PRO A 160 13.06 -21.21 -28.15
C PRO A 160 11.69 -20.95 -28.81
N CYS A 161 10.92 -22.02 -29.00
CA CYS A 161 9.54 -21.98 -29.45
C CYS A 161 8.57 -21.74 -28.28
N ILE A 162 7.43 -21.12 -28.58
CA ILE A 162 6.31 -21.02 -27.65
C ILE A 162 5.58 -22.37 -27.60
N ASN A 163 5.38 -22.92 -26.41
CA ASN A 163 4.55 -24.11 -26.22
C ASN A 163 3.13 -23.70 -25.85
N VAL A 164 2.17 -24.13 -26.67
CA VAL A 164 0.72 -23.93 -26.47
C VAL A 164 -0.03 -25.24 -26.23
N GLY A 165 0.67 -26.37 -26.28
CA GLY A 165 0.09 -27.70 -26.13
C GLY A 165 -0.10 -28.12 -24.67
N LYS A 166 -0.67 -29.32 -24.49
CA LYS A 166 -0.80 -29.95 -23.17
C LYS A 166 0.56 -30.55 -22.74
N PRO A 167 0.82 -30.76 -21.44
CA PRO A 167 2.11 -31.33 -20.98
C PRO A 167 2.48 -32.65 -21.64
N LYS A 168 1.50 -33.54 -21.88
CA LYS A 168 1.69 -34.84 -22.53
C LYS A 168 1.68 -34.78 -24.07
N ARG A 169 1.31 -33.64 -24.65
CA ARG A 169 1.22 -33.44 -26.10
C ARG A 169 1.54 -31.98 -26.41
N PRO A 170 2.84 -31.61 -26.38
CA PRO A 170 3.25 -30.24 -26.61
C PRO A 170 2.94 -29.81 -28.04
N THR A 171 2.83 -28.51 -28.25
CA THR A 171 2.63 -27.92 -29.58
C THR A 171 3.48 -26.66 -29.61
N TYR A 172 4.52 -26.70 -30.43
CA TYR A 172 5.53 -25.65 -30.49
C TYR A 172 5.28 -24.75 -31.69
N ILE A 173 5.41 -23.45 -31.46
CA ILE A 173 5.22 -22.42 -32.48
C ILE A 173 6.42 -21.48 -32.43
N PRO A 174 7.08 -21.17 -33.57
CA PRO A 174 8.13 -20.18 -33.63
C PRO A 174 7.67 -18.84 -33.05
N ILE A 175 8.50 -18.21 -32.24
CA ILE A 175 8.12 -16.98 -31.52
C ILE A 175 7.79 -15.81 -32.45
N GLU A 176 8.42 -15.75 -33.63
CA GLU A 176 8.16 -14.75 -34.67
C GLU A 176 6.73 -14.80 -35.24
N LEU A 177 6.05 -15.93 -35.10
CA LEU A 177 4.66 -16.08 -35.53
C LEU A 177 3.64 -15.78 -34.43
N CYS A 178 4.10 -15.43 -33.22
CA CYS A 178 3.26 -15.25 -32.04
C CYS A 178 3.09 -13.77 -31.68
N SER A 179 1.84 -13.33 -31.54
CA SER A 179 1.49 -11.97 -31.05
C SER A 179 0.58 -12.04 -29.82
N LEU A 180 0.89 -11.29 -28.76
CA LEU A 180 0.07 -11.15 -27.57
C LEU A 180 -1.27 -10.48 -27.89
N VAL A 181 -2.35 -11.10 -27.42
CA VAL A 181 -3.73 -10.58 -27.53
C VAL A 181 -3.91 -9.36 -26.62
N SER A 182 -4.77 -8.42 -27.02
CA SER A 182 -5.09 -7.23 -26.23
C SER A 182 -5.85 -7.55 -24.92
N LEU A 183 -5.90 -6.54 -24.04
CA LEU A 183 -6.64 -6.56 -22.77
C LEU A 183 -6.30 -7.70 -21.80
N GLN A 184 -5.07 -8.20 -21.84
CA GLN A 184 -4.59 -9.18 -20.88
C GLN A 184 -4.04 -8.51 -19.64
N ARG A 185 -4.61 -8.80 -18.46
CA ARG A 185 -4.18 -8.16 -17.22
C ARG A 185 -2.74 -8.48 -16.85
N TYR A 186 -1.98 -7.45 -16.53
CA TYR A 186 -0.70 -7.57 -15.83
C TYR A 186 -0.95 -7.61 -14.32
N THR A 187 -0.69 -8.76 -13.69
CA THR A 187 -0.99 -9.01 -12.27
C THR A 187 0.23 -8.92 -11.35
N LYS A 188 1.43 -8.78 -11.92
CA LYS A 188 2.67 -8.70 -11.15
C LYS A 188 2.85 -7.30 -10.54
N ALA A 189 3.67 -7.22 -9.50
CA ALA A 189 3.99 -5.96 -8.86
C ALA A 189 4.74 -5.03 -9.84
N LEU A 190 4.24 -3.80 -9.99
CA LEU A 190 4.89 -2.76 -10.78
C LEU A 190 6.22 -2.32 -10.16
N SER A 191 7.20 -2.03 -11.00
CA SER A 191 8.47 -1.41 -10.62
C SER A 191 8.25 0.01 -10.08
N THR A 192 9.23 0.55 -9.34
CA THR A 192 9.15 1.93 -8.82
C THR A 192 8.97 2.96 -9.93
N PHE A 193 9.61 2.75 -11.08
CA PHE A 193 9.46 3.59 -12.26
C PHE A 193 8.05 3.49 -12.85
N GLN A 194 7.56 2.28 -13.08
CA GLN A 194 6.21 2.02 -13.60
C GLN A 194 5.13 2.63 -12.69
N ARG A 195 5.26 2.49 -11.37
CA ARG A 195 4.32 3.10 -10.41
C ARG A 195 4.35 4.63 -10.50
N ALA A 196 5.53 5.24 -10.62
CA ALA A 196 5.66 6.68 -10.75
C ALA A 196 5.04 7.18 -12.06
N SER A 197 5.34 6.52 -13.18
CA SER A 197 4.78 6.81 -14.50
C SER A 197 3.25 6.64 -14.51
N LEU A 198 2.74 5.57 -13.91
CA LEU A 198 1.29 5.34 -13.77
C LEU A 198 0.61 6.48 -13.00
N VAL A 199 1.17 6.85 -11.85
CA VAL A 199 0.63 7.93 -11.01
C VAL A 199 0.69 9.25 -11.78
N GLU A 200 1.77 9.55 -12.48
CA GLU A 200 1.91 10.78 -13.26
C GLU A 200 0.86 10.86 -14.38
N LYS A 201 0.73 9.80 -15.18
CA LYS A 201 -0.13 9.77 -16.36
C LYS A 201 -1.61 9.52 -16.05
N SER A 202 -1.95 9.05 -14.86
CA SER A 202 -3.35 8.85 -14.41
C SER A 202 -3.94 10.02 -13.62
N ARG A 203 -3.14 11.06 -13.35
CA ARG A 203 -3.63 12.27 -12.64
C ARG A 203 -4.64 13.00 -13.51
N GLN A 204 -5.77 13.34 -12.90
CA GLN A 204 -6.81 14.16 -13.52
C GLN A 204 -7.26 15.21 -12.53
N LYS A 205 -7.25 16.48 -12.96
CA LYS A 205 -7.83 17.56 -12.17
C LYS A 205 -9.35 17.38 -12.06
N PRO A 206 -10.00 17.98 -11.04
CA PRO A 206 -11.45 17.90 -10.83
C PRO A 206 -12.27 18.11 -12.10
N GLN A 207 -12.07 19.23 -12.81
CA GLN A 207 -12.82 19.54 -14.03
C GLN A 207 -12.58 18.53 -15.17
N GLU A 208 -11.34 18.10 -15.37
CA GLU A 208 -11.01 17.08 -16.39
C GLU A 208 -11.71 15.76 -16.07
N ARG A 209 -11.73 15.36 -14.80
CA ARG A 209 -12.40 14.13 -14.35
C ARG A 209 -13.92 14.23 -14.56
N MET A 210 -14.53 15.37 -14.24
CA MET A 210 -15.96 15.60 -14.50
C MET A 210 -16.29 15.49 -15.99
N ASN A 211 -15.46 16.07 -16.86
CA ASN A 211 -15.65 16.00 -18.31
C ASN A 211 -15.56 14.56 -18.82
N VAL A 212 -14.57 13.78 -18.33
CA VAL A 212 -14.43 12.36 -18.67
C VAL A 212 -15.66 11.56 -18.23
N LEU A 213 -16.14 11.75 -17.00
CA LEU A 213 -17.31 11.04 -16.47
C LEU A 213 -18.61 11.41 -17.20
N SER A 214 -18.79 12.69 -17.53
CA SER A 214 -19.94 13.17 -18.31
C SER A 214 -19.95 12.56 -19.71
N ASN A 215 -18.77 12.48 -20.35
CA ASN A 215 -18.63 11.82 -21.63
C ASN A 215 -18.97 10.32 -21.54
N VAL A 216 -18.48 9.62 -20.52
CA VAL A 216 -18.81 8.20 -20.28
C VAL A 216 -20.32 8.00 -20.15
N LEU A 217 -21.00 8.80 -19.31
CA LEU A 217 -22.46 8.74 -19.15
C LEU A 217 -23.19 8.94 -20.49
N ARG A 218 -22.77 9.92 -21.28
CA ARG A 218 -23.35 10.19 -22.60
C ARG A 218 -23.12 9.05 -23.59
N THR A 219 -21.90 8.49 -23.64
CA THR A 219 -21.56 7.39 -24.56
C THR A 219 -22.20 6.06 -24.18
N SER A 220 -22.36 5.79 -22.87
CA SER A 220 -23.01 4.56 -22.40
C SER A 220 -24.50 4.54 -22.72
N ASN A 221 -25.13 5.71 -22.87
CA ASN A 221 -26.52 5.87 -23.27
C ASN A 221 -27.49 4.92 -22.52
N TYR A 222 -27.38 4.89 -21.18
CA TYR A 222 -28.18 3.99 -20.32
C TYR A 222 -29.68 4.15 -20.56
N GLY A 223 -30.14 5.35 -20.93
CA GLY A 223 -31.54 5.61 -21.24
C GLY A 223 -32.04 4.94 -22.51
N ALA A 224 -31.18 4.44 -23.40
CA ALA A 224 -31.57 3.67 -24.59
C ALA A 224 -31.52 2.15 -24.39
N GLU A 225 -30.95 1.68 -23.27
CA GLU A 225 -30.71 0.27 -23.02
C GLU A 225 -32.04 -0.48 -22.76
N PRO A 226 -32.37 -1.53 -23.54
CA PRO A 226 -33.66 -2.20 -23.46
C PRO A 226 -34.01 -2.80 -22.10
N MET A 227 -33.04 -3.39 -21.38
CA MET A 227 -33.28 -4.00 -20.08
C MET A 227 -33.58 -2.95 -19.00
N LEU A 228 -32.87 -1.82 -18.98
CA LEU A 228 -33.17 -0.72 -18.04
C LEU A 228 -34.56 -0.11 -18.31
N LYS A 229 -34.92 0.06 -19.58
CA LYS A 229 -36.26 0.54 -19.96
C LYS A 229 -37.37 -0.42 -19.53
N SER A 230 -37.21 -1.73 -19.76
CA SER A 230 -38.23 -2.71 -19.38
C SER A 230 -38.39 -2.82 -17.86
N CYS A 231 -37.34 -2.53 -17.09
CA CYS A 231 -37.37 -2.41 -15.63
C CYS A 231 -37.90 -1.06 -15.13
N GLY A 232 -38.26 -0.11 -16.01
CA GLY A 232 -38.72 1.23 -15.62
C GLY A 232 -37.64 2.11 -14.98
N VAL A 233 -36.35 1.80 -15.19
CA VAL A 233 -35.23 2.53 -14.61
C VAL A 233 -34.80 3.67 -15.54
N ASN A 234 -34.81 4.90 -15.02
CA ASN A 234 -34.26 6.06 -15.70
C ASN A 234 -33.09 6.64 -14.89
N ILE A 235 -31.97 6.91 -15.56
CA ILE A 235 -30.74 7.38 -14.93
C ILE A 235 -30.53 8.85 -15.32
N ASN A 236 -30.50 9.72 -14.31
CA ASN A 236 -30.19 11.13 -14.51
C ASN A 236 -28.76 11.29 -15.09
N SER A 237 -28.62 12.12 -16.11
CA SER A 237 -27.33 12.39 -16.77
C SER A 237 -26.46 13.41 -16.03
N ASN A 238 -27.02 14.13 -15.05
CA ASN A 238 -26.32 15.16 -14.30
C ASN A 238 -25.77 14.63 -12.97
N PHE A 239 -24.68 15.23 -12.49
CA PHE A 239 -24.15 14.94 -11.16
C PHE A 239 -25.14 15.37 -10.07
N THR A 240 -25.30 14.51 -9.07
CA THR A 240 -26.09 14.81 -7.86
C THR A 240 -25.50 16.02 -7.13
N GLN A 241 -26.33 17.03 -6.89
CA GLN A 241 -25.96 18.22 -6.10
C GLN A 241 -26.13 17.94 -4.61
N VAL A 242 -25.06 18.14 -3.84
CA VAL A 242 -24.99 17.88 -2.41
C VAL A 242 -24.49 19.11 -1.67
N ASP A 243 -25.02 19.31 -0.47
CA ASP A 243 -24.65 20.44 0.38
C ASP A 243 -23.51 20.00 1.29
N GLY A 244 -22.35 20.66 1.19
CA GLY A 244 -21.19 20.38 2.02
C GLY A 244 -20.98 21.48 3.06
N ARG A 245 -20.57 21.10 4.27
CA ARG A 245 -20.12 22.04 5.32
C ARG A 245 -18.61 22.04 5.38
N ILE A 246 -17.98 23.18 5.66
CA ILE A 246 -16.52 23.25 5.82
C ILE A 246 -16.21 23.47 7.29
N LEU A 247 -15.63 22.46 7.92
CA LEU A 247 -15.15 22.57 9.29
C LEU A 247 -13.95 23.53 9.36
N PRO A 248 -13.86 24.37 10.39
CA PRO A 248 -12.70 25.23 10.59
C PRO A 248 -11.45 24.37 10.86
N ALA A 249 -10.31 24.79 10.31
CA ALA A 249 -9.04 24.15 10.64
C ALA A 249 -8.75 24.32 12.14
N PRO A 250 -8.32 23.26 12.86
CA PRO A 250 -8.01 23.37 14.27
C PRO A 250 -6.78 24.26 14.48
N ARG A 251 -6.78 25.00 15.59
CA ARG A 251 -5.67 25.86 15.98
C ARG A 251 -4.50 25.01 16.46
N LEU A 252 -3.32 25.25 15.90
CA LEU A 252 -2.08 24.56 16.26
C LEU A 252 -1.18 25.44 17.11
N ARG A 253 -0.48 24.82 18.06
CA ARG A 253 0.57 25.44 18.88
C ARG A 253 1.93 24.84 18.57
N VAL A 254 2.95 25.70 18.62
CA VAL A 254 4.38 25.38 18.43
C VAL A 254 5.21 25.84 19.63
N GLY A 255 6.48 25.43 19.71
CA GLY A 255 7.32 25.57 20.91
C GLY A 255 7.74 26.99 21.28
N ASN A 256 7.56 27.97 20.40
CA ASN A 256 7.73 29.39 20.71
C ASN A 256 6.49 30.01 21.38
N GLY A 257 5.46 29.21 21.70
CA GLY A 257 4.21 29.69 22.31
C GLY A 257 3.23 30.32 21.31
N GLU A 258 3.59 30.36 20.04
CA GLU A 258 2.71 30.86 18.98
C GLU A 258 1.59 29.86 18.68
N ASP A 259 0.37 30.40 18.57
CA ASP A 259 -0.77 29.69 18.01
C ASP A 259 -1.08 30.20 16.61
N PHE A 260 -1.40 29.29 15.69
CA PHE A 260 -1.82 29.67 14.34
C PHE A 260 -2.85 28.70 13.76
N PHE A 261 -3.57 29.16 12.74
CA PHE A 261 -4.44 28.33 11.93
C PHE A 261 -3.71 27.83 10.67
N PRO A 262 -3.67 26.51 10.43
CA PRO A 262 -3.18 25.97 9.16
C PRO A 262 -3.95 26.56 7.98
N ARG A 263 -3.24 26.81 6.87
CA ARG A 263 -3.87 27.27 5.62
C ARG A 263 -3.96 26.11 4.66
N ASN A 264 -5.16 25.83 4.14
CA ASN A 264 -5.42 24.68 3.26
C ASN A 264 -4.87 23.35 3.81
N GLY A 265 -5.04 23.12 5.12
CA GLY A 265 -4.53 21.92 5.79
C GLY A 265 -3.00 21.82 5.82
N ARG A 266 -2.27 22.94 5.74
CA ARG A 266 -0.80 22.97 5.68
C ARG A 266 -0.21 24.01 6.61
N TRP A 267 0.99 23.69 7.09
CA TRP A 267 1.83 24.59 7.86
C TRP A 267 3.31 24.30 7.59
N ASN A 268 4.20 25.06 8.22
CA ASN A 268 5.64 24.83 8.19
C ASN A 268 6.27 25.29 9.51
N PHE A 269 7.51 24.86 9.75
CA PHE A 269 8.31 25.27 10.90
C PHE A 269 9.31 26.37 10.55
N ASN A 270 9.03 27.23 9.56
CA ASN A 270 9.88 28.38 9.29
C ASN A 270 9.77 29.35 10.47
N ASN A 271 10.91 29.70 11.06
CA ASN A 271 11.01 30.54 12.26
C ASN A 271 10.22 30.03 13.48
N LYS A 272 9.92 28.71 13.54
CA LYS A 272 9.20 28.07 14.65
C LYS A 272 10.02 26.93 15.25
N LYS A 273 9.83 26.69 16.55
CA LYS A 273 10.41 25.58 17.31
C LYS A 273 9.38 24.48 17.60
N LEU A 274 9.85 23.30 17.94
CA LEU A 274 9.00 22.16 18.31
C LEU A 274 8.45 22.33 19.73
N VAL A 275 7.23 21.85 19.99
CA VAL A 275 6.54 22.00 21.30
C VAL A 275 7.34 21.36 22.43
N GLU A 276 7.78 20.12 22.24
CA GLU A 276 8.68 19.42 23.15
C GLU A 276 9.84 18.85 22.35
N PRO A 277 10.96 19.57 22.24
CA PRO A 277 12.14 19.08 21.56
C PRO A 277 12.90 18.08 22.44
N SER A 278 13.25 16.94 21.87
CA SER A 278 14.18 15.97 22.48
C SER A 278 15.60 16.54 22.53
N ARG A 279 16.42 15.98 23.43
CA ARG A 279 17.87 16.20 23.47
C ARG A 279 18.58 14.97 22.92
N ILE A 280 19.57 15.16 22.05
CA ILE A 280 20.34 14.09 21.42
C ILE A 280 21.81 14.23 21.81
N GLU A 281 22.21 13.51 22.85
CA GLU A 281 23.55 13.65 23.46
C GLU A 281 24.46 12.47 23.05
N ARG A 282 23.91 11.26 22.94
CA ARG A 282 24.67 10.04 22.60
C ARG A 282 24.18 9.44 21.29
N TRP A 283 24.78 9.80 20.18
CA TRP A 283 24.39 9.29 18.87
C TRP A 283 25.59 9.09 17.93
N ALA A 284 25.36 8.34 16.85
CA ALA A 284 26.36 8.12 15.82
C ALA A 284 25.72 8.09 14.42
N VAL A 285 26.57 8.28 13.41
CA VAL A 285 26.18 8.17 11.99
C VAL A 285 26.71 6.86 11.43
N VAL A 286 25.87 6.14 10.70
CA VAL A 286 26.19 4.87 10.06
C VAL A 286 26.00 5.01 8.56
N ASN A 287 27.05 4.75 7.78
CA ASN A 287 27.09 5.07 6.37
C ASN A 287 27.28 3.83 5.49
N PHE A 288 26.19 3.37 4.88
CA PHE A 288 26.17 2.36 3.81
C PHE A 288 26.17 2.99 2.41
N SER A 289 26.20 4.32 2.31
CA SER A 289 26.11 5.07 1.05
C SER A 289 27.47 5.54 0.52
N ALA A 290 28.57 5.23 1.19
CA ALA A 290 29.91 5.64 0.74
C ALA A 290 30.22 5.13 -0.69
N PRO A 291 30.90 5.91 -1.55
CA PRO A 291 31.37 7.29 -1.36
C PRO A 291 30.36 8.37 -1.83
N ARG A 292 29.06 8.06 -1.99
CA ARG A 292 28.07 8.95 -2.64
C ARG A 292 27.74 10.24 -1.86
N CYS A 293 28.14 10.35 -0.59
CA CYS A 293 27.88 11.51 0.25
C CYS A 293 28.96 11.69 1.32
N ASP A 294 29.12 12.93 1.79
CA ASP A 294 29.93 13.25 2.96
C ASP A 294 29.07 13.21 4.25
N PRO A 295 29.24 12.18 5.10
CA PRO A 295 28.48 12.05 6.34
C PRO A 295 28.77 13.18 7.35
N ASN A 296 29.94 13.82 7.30
CA ASN A 296 30.28 14.93 8.21
C ASN A 296 29.45 16.17 7.90
N ASN A 297 29.31 16.51 6.61
CA ASN A 297 28.45 17.61 6.18
C ASN A 297 26.99 17.36 6.56
N ILE A 298 26.49 16.13 6.34
CA ILE A 298 25.12 15.75 6.73
C ILE A 298 24.92 15.90 8.25
N ALA A 299 25.87 15.45 9.07
CA ALA A 299 25.79 15.58 10.52
C ALA A 299 25.77 17.07 10.94
N ARG A 300 26.65 17.89 10.37
CA ARG A 300 26.73 19.33 10.65
C ARG A 300 25.43 20.05 10.27
N ASP A 301 24.89 19.78 9.09
CA ASP A 301 23.64 20.38 8.62
C ASP A 301 22.45 19.92 9.47
N LEU A 302 22.44 18.65 9.90
CA LEU A 302 21.40 18.13 10.80
C LEU A 302 21.45 18.82 12.17
N ILE A 303 22.63 19.02 12.75
CA ILE A 303 22.81 19.74 14.03
C ILE A 303 22.30 21.18 13.88
N ARG A 304 22.77 21.91 12.86
CA ARG A 304 22.32 23.28 12.57
C ARG A 304 20.80 23.36 12.43
N CYS A 305 20.21 22.49 11.62
CA CYS A 305 18.76 22.45 11.45
C CYS A 305 18.04 22.08 12.75
N GLY A 306 18.60 21.18 13.56
CA GLY A 306 18.07 20.78 14.86
C GLY A 306 17.97 21.96 15.82
N GLU A 307 19.05 22.71 15.97
CA GLU A 307 19.11 23.91 16.84
C GLU A 307 18.07 24.95 16.44
N MET A 308 17.91 25.20 15.13
CA MET A 308 16.87 26.10 14.61
C MET A 308 15.45 25.65 14.97
N LYS A 309 15.22 24.35 15.17
CA LYS A 309 13.93 23.78 15.59
C LYS A 309 13.83 23.58 17.11
N GLY A 310 14.87 23.92 17.86
CA GLY A 310 14.94 23.78 19.31
C GLY A 310 15.42 22.41 19.80
N ILE A 311 15.82 21.50 18.91
CA ILE A 311 16.42 20.22 19.28
C ILE A 311 17.91 20.46 19.54
N ARG A 312 18.35 20.19 20.77
CA ARG A 312 19.78 20.20 21.09
C ARG A 312 20.40 18.89 20.63
N ILE A 313 21.36 18.97 19.69
CA ILE A 313 22.07 17.82 19.14
C ILE A 313 23.56 18.05 19.36
N ASP A 314 24.17 17.29 20.27
CA ASP A 314 25.61 17.33 20.47
C ASP A 314 26.34 16.68 19.27
N PRO A 315 27.65 16.89 19.05
CA PRO A 315 28.38 16.22 17.98
C PRO A 315 28.25 14.69 18.04
N PRO A 316 28.15 13.97 16.90
CA PRO A 316 28.08 12.52 16.90
C PRO A 316 29.36 11.92 17.49
N PHE A 317 29.24 10.81 18.21
CA PHE A 317 30.38 10.12 18.83
C PHE A 317 31.41 9.67 17.79
N ASP A 318 30.94 9.01 16.72
CA ASP A 318 31.77 8.59 15.59
C ASP A 318 30.89 8.43 14.33
N ILE A 319 31.54 8.32 13.18
CA ILE A 319 30.95 8.02 11.89
C ILE A 319 31.46 6.66 11.43
N PHE A 320 30.55 5.68 11.37
CA PHE A 320 30.85 4.32 10.97
C PHE A 320 30.61 4.14 9.47
N ASN A 321 31.69 3.95 8.71
CA ASN A 321 31.62 3.72 7.27
C ASN A 321 31.69 2.22 6.95
N GLU A 322 30.86 1.78 6.02
CA GLU A 322 30.92 0.39 5.56
C GLU A 322 32.25 0.11 4.84
N MET A 323 32.95 -0.92 5.31
CA MET A 323 34.15 -1.44 4.65
C MET A 323 33.84 -1.91 3.22
N ASN A 324 34.68 -1.54 2.26
CA ASN A 324 34.47 -1.85 0.83
C ASN A 324 34.28 -3.35 0.54
N GLN A 325 34.97 -4.23 1.29
CA GLN A 325 34.88 -5.68 1.14
C GLN A 325 33.47 -6.23 1.47
N ASN A 326 32.74 -5.56 2.35
CA ASN A 326 31.43 -6.03 2.81
C ASN A 326 30.30 -5.71 1.81
N ARG A 327 30.50 -4.77 0.87
CA ARG A 327 29.44 -4.31 -0.06
C ARG A 327 28.87 -5.41 -0.96
N ARG A 328 29.62 -6.49 -1.18
CA ARG A 328 29.21 -7.64 -1.99
C ARG A 328 28.47 -8.72 -1.18
N LEU A 329 28.44 -8.59 0.15
CA LEU A 329 27.77 -9.55 1.04
C LEU A 329 26.26 -9.32 1.05
N SER A 330 25.53 -10.29 1.60
CA SER A 330 24.09 -10.16 1.78
C SER A 330 23.75 -8.97 2.70
N PRO A 331 22.58 -8.32 2.52
CA PRO A 331 22.17 -7.19 3.36
C PRO A 331 22.18 -7.48 4.86
N VAL A 332 21.88 -8.72 5.27
CA VAL A 332 21.90 -9.15 6.67
C VAL A 332 23.32 -9.11 7.23
N VAL A 333 24.26 -9.78 6.55
CA VAL A 333 25.67 -9.85 6.98
C VAL A 333 26.32 -8.46 6.98
N ARG A 334 25.94 -7.59 6.02
CA ARG A 334 26.38 -6.19 5.99
C ARG A 334 25.96 -5.43 7.25
N VAL A 335 24.72 -5.61 7.70
CA VAL A 335 24.21 -4.99 8.93
C VAL A 335 24.89 -5.58 10.17
N GLU A 336 25.10 -6.89 10.24
CA GLU A 336 25.79 -7.56 11.35
C GLU A 336 27.21 -7.03 11.53
N LYS A 337 28.02 -7.03 10.47
CA LYS A 337 29.39 -6.50 10.50
C LYS A 337 29.46 -5.01 10.83
N MET A 338 28.42 -4.25 10.49
CA MET A 338 28.33 -2.85 10.89
C MET A 338 28.08 -2.73 12.40
N PHE A 339 27.20 -3.57 12.95
CA PHE A 339 26.95 -3.60 14.39
C PHE A 339 28.18 -4.05 15.19
N GLU A 340 28.95 -5.02 14.71
CA GLU A 340 30.22 -5.41 15.32
C GLU A 340 31.18 -4.21 15.45
N GLN A 341 31.31 -3.41 14.39
CA GLN A 341 32.13 -2.19 14.41
C GLN A 341 31.60 -1.12 15.36
N ILE A 342 30.28 -0.95 15.42
CA ILE A 342 29.63 -0.01 16.34
C ILE A 342 29.92 -0.43 17.78
N GLN A 343 29.73 -1.71 18.09
CA GLN A 343 29.94 -2.26 19.44
C GLN A 343 31.40 -2.22 19.88
N SER A 344 32.36 -2.40 18.97
CA SER A 344 33.78 -2.37 19.32
C SER A 344 34.29 -0.98 19.71
N LYS A 345 33.59 0.08 19.30
CA LYS A 345 34.01 1.48 19.52
C LYS A 345 33.13 2.26 20.49
N LEU A 346 31.82 1.98 20.53
CA LEU A 346 30.92 2.73 21.40
C LEU A 346 31.11 2.30 22.87
N PRO A 347 31.22 3.25 23.81
CA PRO A 347 31.38 2.95 25.24
C PRO A 347 30.09 2.39 25.89
N GLY A 348 28.99 2.32 25.13
CA GLY A 348 27.69 1.85 25.59
C GLY A 348 26.63 2.02 24.51
N ALA A 349 25.38 1.66 24.83
CA ALA A 349 24.28 1.79 23.89
C ALA A 349 23.99 3.27 23.55
N PRO A 350 23.99 3.65 22.26
CA PRO A 350 23.63 5.00 21.86
C PRO A 350 22.12 5.24 22.02
N GLN A 351 21.74 6.49 22.23
CA GLN A 351 20.34 6.92 22.23
C GLN A 351 19.75 6.89 20.81
N PHE A 352 20.57 7.21 19.80
CA PHE A 352 20.12 7.37 18.41
C PHE A 352 21.17 6.96 17.39
N LEU A 353 20.74 6.33 16.30
CA LEU A 353 21.57 6.04 15.12
C LEU A 353 20.96 6.60 13.83
N LEU A 354 21.71 7.48 13.16
CA LEU A 354 21.37 7.96 11.81
C LEU A 354 21.98 7.04 10.76
N CYS A 355 21.16 6.37 9.96
CA CYS A 355 21.59 5.42 8.94
C CYS A 355 21.47 6.00 7.52
N LEU A 356 22.59 6.14 6.82
CA LEU A 356 22.65 6.60 5.43
C LEU A 356 22.62 5.38 4.50
N LEU A 357 21.51 5.23 3.78
CA LEU A 357 21.29 4.13 2.85
C LEU A 357 21.77 4.50 1.43
N PRO A 358 22.32 3.54 0.67
CA PRO A 358 22.83 3.81 -0.68
C PRO A 358 21.71 4.21 -1.66
N ASP A 359 20.51 3.64 -1.50
CA ASP A 359 19.42 3.76 -2.47
C ASP A 359 18.21 4.50 -1.90
N ARG A 360 17.55 5.30 -2.76
CA ARG A 360 16.49 6.23 -2.36
C ARG A 360 15.18 5.56 -1.93
N LYS A 361 14.88 4.38 -2.46
CA LYS A 361 13.62 3.66 -2.24
C LYS A 361 13.87 2.17 -2.17
N ASN A 362 13.31 1.50 -1.16
CA ASN A 362 13.35 0.05 -0.98
C ASN A 362 14.77 -0.54 -0.92
N SER A 363 15.66 0.07 -0.14
CA SER A 363 16.98 -0.54 0.12
C SER A 363 16.79 -1.84 0.89
N ASP A 364 17.42 -2.92 0.42
CA ASP A 364 17.37 -4.22 1.08
C ASP A 364 18.06 -4.23 2.45
N LEU A 365 18.81 -3.17 2.79
CA LEU A 365 19.39 -2.98 4.12
C LEU A 365 18.36 -2.49 5.14
N TYR A 366 17.25 -1.88 4.72
CA TYR A 366 16.30 -1.23 5.63
C TYR A 366 15.64 -2.22 6.60
N GLY A 367 15.20 -3.38 6.11
CA GLY A 367 14.58 -4.43 6.93
C GLY A 367 15.52 -4.96 8.02
N PRO A 368 16.69 -5.53 7.64
CA PRO A 368 17.69 -6.02 8.59
C PRO A 368 18.16 -4.95 9.57
N TRP A 369 18.40 -3.72 9.10
CA TRP A 369 18.81 -2.60 9.95
C TRP A 369 17.75 -2.29 11.02
N LYS A 370 16.48 -2.24 10.64
CA LYS A 370 15.38 -1.95 11.57
C LYS A 370 15.15 -3.11 12.56
N ARG A 371 15.24 -4.36 12.12
CA ARG A 371 15.14 -5.54 12.99
C ARG A 371 16.21 -5.52 14.08
N LYS A 372 17.48 -5.36 13.67
CA LYS A 372 18.63 -5.32 14.58
C LYS A 372 18.47 -4.21 15.63
N ASN A 373 18.12 -3.00 15.18
CA ASN A 373 17.93 -1.86 16.08
C ASN A 373 16.73 -2.02 17.01
N LEU A 374 15.55 -2.41 16.52
CA LEU A 374 14.31 -2.32 17.31
C LEU A 374 14.00 -3.58 18.14
N SER A 375 14.38 -4.76 17.64
CA SER A 375 14.09 -6.05 18.30
C SER A 375 15.26 -6.60 19.10
N GLU A 376 16.50 -6.36 18.68
CA GLU A 376 17.68 -6.95 19.35
C GLU A 376 18.34 -5.99 20.34
N TYR A 377 18.61 -4.74 19.94
CA TYR A 377 19.31 -3.77 20.78
C TYR A 377 18.39 -2.73 21.45
N GLY A 378 17.24 -2.44 20.84
CA GLY A 378 16.35 -1.39 21.31
C GLY A 378 16.90 0.04 21.13
N ILE A 379 17.55 0.30 20.00
CA ILE A 379 18.12 1.61 19.67
C ILE A 379 17.18 2.35 18.72
N VAL A 380 16.91 3.62 19.02
CA VAL A 380 16.12 4.46 18.11
C VAL A 380 16.94 4.75 16.85
N THR A 381 16.35 4.54 15.67
CA THR A 381 17.04 4.78 14.40
C THR A 381 16.21 5.47 13.33
N GLN A 382 16.87 6.34 12.57
CA GLN A 382 16.32 7.01 11.41
C GLN A 382 17.20 6.74 10.18
N CYS A 383 16.60 6.26 9.11
CA CYS A 383 17.28 6.07 7.83
C CYS A 383 17.07 7.29 6.92
N MET A 384 18.05 7.63 6.09
CA MET A 384 17.92 8.61 5.01
C MET A 384 18.71 8.20 3.77
N ALA A 385 18.30 8.70 2.61
CA ALA A 385 19.03 8.51 1.36
C ALA A 385 19.56 9.86 0.85
N PRO A 386 20.87 10.01 0.59
CA PRO A 386 21.53 11.33 0.52
C PRO A 386 21.48 12.05 -0.83
N ALA A 387 20.60 11.69 -1.77
CA ALA A 387 20.65 12.20 -3.15
C ALA A 387 20.21 13.67 -3.34
N ARG A 388 19.45 14.27 -2.39
CA ARG A 388 18.93 15.66 -2.45
C ARG A 388 18.63 16.19 -1.04
N VAL A 389 19.68 16.41 -0.24
CA VAL A 389 19.54 16.92 1.13
C VAL A 389 19.45 18.45 1.10
N ASN A 390 18.37 19.01 1.65
CA ASN A 390 18.18 20.44 1.87
C ASN A 390 17.52 20.68 3.24
N ASP A 391 17.43 21.93 3.67
CA ASP A 391 16.90 22.26 5.01
C ASP A 391 15.46 21.78 5.22
N GLN A 392 14.62 21.76 4.18
CA GLN A 392 13.26 21.22 4.27
C GLN A 392 13.26 19.69 4.45
N TYR A 393 14.14 18.99 3.75
CA TYR A 393 14.33 17.55 3.90
C TYR A 393 14.83 17.21 5.31
N LEU A 394 15.83 17.95 5.81
CA LEU A 394 16.37 17.78 7.16
C LEU A 394 15.34 18.14 8.23
N THR A 395 14.54 19.19 8.04
CA THR A 395 13.42 19.52 8.93
C THR A 395 12.44 18.36 9.01
N ASN A 396 12.01 17.80 7.86
CA ASN A 396 11.11 16.65 7.85
C ASN A 396 11.74 15.39 8.47
N LEU A 397 13.07 15.24 8.39
CA LEU A 397 13.81 14.18 9.07
C LEU A 397 13.79 14.38 10.59
N LEU A 398 14.05 15.60 11.06
CA LEU A 398 14.04 15.99 12.47
C LEU A 398 12.67 15.82 13.12
N LEU A 399 11.57 16.11 12.40
CA LEU A 399 10.21 15.83 12.91
C LEU A 399 10.04 14.34 13.28
N LYS A 400 10.59 13.43 12.46
CA LYS A 400 10.53 12.00 12.71
C LYS A 400 11.46 11.58 13.85
N ILE A 401 12.66 12.14 13.89
CA ILE A 401 13.64 11.87 14.96
C ILE A 401 13.07 12.30 16.31
N ASN A 402 12.52 13.51 16.40
CA ASN A 402 11.93 14.05 17.63
C ASN A 402 10.79 13.16 18.15
N ALA A 403 9.84 12.80 17.28
CA ALA A 403 8.73 11.92 17.65
C ALA A 403 9.20 10.54 18.14
N LYS A 404 10.24 9.96 17.52
CA LYS A 404 10.82 8.68 17.95
C LYS A 404 11.54 8.75 19.29
N LEU A 405 12.14 9.90 19.61
CA LEU A 405 12.82 10.14 20.87
C LEU A 405 11.86 10.65 21.96
N GLY A 406 10.55 10.57 21.72
CA GLY A 406 9.51 10.92 22.70
C GLY A 406 9.15 12.41 22.75
N GLY A 407 9.73 13.23 21.88
CA GLY A 407 9.36 14.63 21.73
C GLY A 407 8.04 14.84 20.98
N LEU A 408 7.53 16.07 21.03
CA LEU A 408 6.28 16.50 20.39
C LEU A 408 6.55 17.68 19.46
N ASN A 409 6.14 17.57 18.19
CA ASN A 409 6.47 18.58 17.18
C ASN A 409 5.49 19.76 17.22
N SER A 410 4.21 19.44 17.18
CA SER A 410 3.09 20.37 17.28
C SER A 410 1.94 19.70 18.01
N MET A 411 1.09 20.49 18.65
CA MET A 411 -0.12 20.04 19.32
C MET A 411 -1.31 20.93 18.96
N LEU A 412 -2.53 20.46 19.18
CA LEU A 412 -3.70 21.32 19.08
C LEU A 412 -3.74 22.24 20.30
N THR A 413 -4.11 23.51 20.12
CA THR A 413 -4.22 24.45 21.26
C THR A 413 -5.24 23.96 22.30
N ILE A 414 -6.29 23.27 21.86
CA ILE A 414 -7.34 22.69 22.71
C ILE A 414 -6.84 21.57 23.65
N GLU A 415 -5.73 20.90 23.30
CA GLU A 415 -5.11 19.87 24.16
C GLU A 415 -4.48 20.47 25.43
N GLN A 416 -4.17 21.78 25.44
CA GLN A 416 -3.54 22.42 26.60
C GLN A 416 -4.51 22.81 27.72
N THR A 417 -5.77 23.10 27.37
CA THR A 417 -6.82 23.47 28.32
C THR A 417 -7.77 22.31 28.60
N PRO A 418 -7.27 21.07 28.47
CA PRO A 418 -8.01 19.83 28.21
C PRO A 418 -9.51 20.01 27.93
N SER A 419 -9.82 20.62 26.78
CA SER A 419 -11.17 21.05 26.45
C SER A 419 -11.76 20.34 25.23
N ILE A 420 -11.17 19.22 24.80
CA ILE A 420 -11.72 18.42 23.70
C ILE A 420 -13.06 17.82 24.15
N PRO A 421 -14.17 18.10 23.44
CA PRO A 421 -15.49 17.59 23.79
C PRO A 421 -15.48 16.07 23.98
N MET A 422 -16.08 15.63 25.09
CA MET A 422 -16.17 14.24 25.57
C MET A 422 -14.83 13.56 25.91
N ILE A 423 -13.77 13.77 25.14
CA ILE A 423 -12.45 13.12 25.31
C ILE A 423 -11.75 13.57 26.57
N SER A 424 -11.74 14.89 26.85
CA SER A 424 -10.99 15.42 28.00
C SER A 424 -11.75 15.33 29.32
N LYS A 425 -13.03 14.91 29.31
CA LYS A 425 -13.88 14.85 30.51
C LYS A 425 -13.60 13.62 31.37
N VAL A 426 -13.33 12.48 30.75
CA VAL A 426 -13.03 11.21 31.41
C VAL A 426 -11.86 10.50 30.71
N PRO A 427 -11.06 9.67 31.42
CA PRO A 427 -10.01 8.85 30.83
C PRO A 427 -10.46 8.15 29.54
N THR A 428 -9.92 8.60 28.41
CA THR A 428 -10.31 8.13 27.08
C THR A 428 -9.10 7.67 26.30
N ILE A 429 -9.14 6.45 25.78
CA ILE A 429 -8.11 5.90 24.87
C ILE A 429 -8.64 5.90 23.43
N ILE A 430 -7.83 6.36 22.49
CA ILE A 430 -8.14 6.37 21.06
C ILE A 430 -7.26 5.34 20.37
N LEU A 431 -7.89 4.41 19.66
CA LEU A 431 -7.26 3.29 18.97
C LEU A 431 -7.36 3.46 17.45
N GLY A 432 -6.32 3.06 16.73
CA GLY A 432 -6.30 2.92 15.27
C GLY A 432 -5.87 1.52 14.89
N MET A 433 -6.64 0.88 14.00
CA MET A 433 -6.45 -0.51 13.61
C MET A 433 -6.39 -0.64 12.09
N ASP A 434 -5.33 -1.28 11.60
CA ASP A 434 -5.11 -1.57 10.18
C ASP A 434 -4.52 -2.97 10.00
N VAL A 435 -4.86 -3.61 8.88
CA VAL A 435 -4.29 -4.90 8.46
C VAL A 435 -3.66 -4.74 7.08
N SER A 436 -2.38 -5.07 6.98
CA SER A 436 -1.62 -5.03 5.73
C SER A 436 -1.42 -6.44 5.18
N HIS A 437 -1.75 -6.65 3.91
CA HIS A 437 -1.54 -7.92 3.21
C HIS A 437 -0.30 -7.88 2.29
N GLY A 438 0.19 -9.07 1.90
CA GLY A 438 1.21 -9.23 0.87
C GLY A 438 0.81 -8.61 -0.48
N SER A 439 1.81 -8.34 -1.34
CA SER A 439 1.54 -7.76 -2.66
C SER A 439 0.71 -8.71 -3.54
N PRO A 440 -0.08 -8.20 -4.50
CA PRO A 440 -0.83 -9.05 -5.43
C PRO A 440 0.06 -10.12 -6.08
N GLY A 441 -0.37 -11.38 -6.01
CA GLY A 441 0.40 -12.53 -6.49
C GLY A 441 1.24 -13.25 -5.42
N GLN A 442 1.34 -12.71 -4.21
CA GLN A 442 1.93 -13.38 -3.04
C GLN A 442 0.82 -13.88 -2.11
N SER A 443 0.19 -15.02 -2.45
CA SER A 443 -0.95 -15.54 -1.69
C SER A 443 -0.61 -16.05 -0.30
N ASP A 444 0.65 -16.42 -0.09
CA ASP A 444 1.09 -17.21 1.05
C ASP A 444 1.78 -16.34 2.12
N VAL A 445 2.00 -15.06 1.83
CA VAL A 445 2.60 -14.11 2.77
C VAL A 445 1.60 -13.78 3.87
N PRO A 446 1.98 -13.92 5.16
CA PRO A 446 1.15 -13.56 6.30
C PRO A 446 0.63 -12.12 6.23
N SER A 447 -0.56 -11.89 6.78
CA SER A 447 -1.04 -10.52 6.99
C SER A 447 -0.45 -9.97 8.28
N ILE A 448 -0.36 -8.64 8.36
CA ILE A 448 0.20 -7.95 9.51
C ILE A 448 -0.85 -7.02 10.07
N ALA A 449 -1.31 -7.30 11.27
CA ALA A 449 -2.22 -6.45 12.01
C ALA A 449 -1.45 -5.50 12.92
N ALA A 450 -1.86 -4.24 12.94
CA ALA A 450 -1.32 -3.21 13.82
C ALA A 450 -2.45 -2.51 14.56
N VAL A 451 -2.27 -2.35 15.88
CA VAL A 451 -3.10 -1.50 16.73
C VAL A 451 -2.23 -0.39 17.30
N VAL A 452 -2.70 0.84 17.16
CA VAL A 452 -2.07 2.04 17.69
C VAL A 452 -2.96 2.63 18.75
N SER A 453 -2.40 2.97 19.91
CA SER A 453 -3.15 3.56 21.02
C SER A 453 -2.60 4.93 21.41
N SER A 454 -3.49 5.88 21.71
CA SER A 454 -3.10 7.17 22.28
C SER A 454 -2.48 7.00 23.67
N ARG A 455 -1.60 7.93 24.04
CA ARG A 455 -0.87 7.95 25.31
C ARG A 455 -1.01 9.28 26.02
N GLN A 456 -0.78 9.29 27.32
CA GLN A 456 -0.74 10.50 28.16
C GLN A 456 -2.05 11.31 28.08
N TRP A 457 -3.18 10.65 28.36
CA TRP A 457 -4.47 11.34 28.46
C TRP A 457 -4.35 12.53 29.41
N PRO A 458 -4.91 13.71 29.06
CA PRO A 458 -5.87 13.97 27.98
C PRO A 458 -5.30 14.34 26.60
N LEU A 459 -3.99 14.14 26.36
CA LEU A 459 -3.38 14.40 25.06
C LEU A 459 -3.82 13.36 24.01
N ILE A 460 -3.97 13.81 22.76
CA ILE A 460 -4.29 12.97 21.60
C ILE A 460 -3.16 12.97 20.56
N SER A 461 -2.06 13.68 20.80
CA SER A 461 -0.96 13.81 19.85
C SER A 461 0.16 12.75 19.97
N ARG A 462 0.08 11.84 20.96
CA ARG A 462 1.11 10.82 21.25
C ARG A 462 0.54 9.42 21.16
N TYR A 463 1.33 8.50 20.60
CA TYR A 463 0.85 7.15 20.31
C TYR A 463 1.91 6.07 20.55
N ARG A 464 1.45 4.85 20.79
CA ARG A 464 2.22 3.60 20.80
C ARG A 464 1.65 2.66 19.74
N ALA A 465 2.46 1.75 19.20
CA ALA A 465 2.00 0.72 18.28
C ALA A 465 2.36 -0.68 18.77
N SER A 466 1.43 -1.61 18.61
CA SER A 466 1.63 -3.05 18.79
C SER A 466 1.23 -3.76 17.50
N VAL A 467 2.04 -4.72 17.06
CA VAL A 467 1.89 -5.37 15.77
C VAL A 467 2.03 -6.87 15.91
N ARG A 468 1.24 -7.62 15.15
CA ARG A 468 1.24 -9.09 15.09
C ARG A 468 1.08 -9.58 13.68
N THR A 469 1.61 -10.76 13.43
CA THR A 469 1.31 -11.54 12.22
C THR A 469 0.07 -12.37 12.43
N GLN A 470 -0.68 -12.53 11.36
CA GLN A 470 -1.87 -13.37 11.30
C GLN A 470 -1.95 -14.09 9.95
N SER A 471 -2.90 -15.00 9.81
CA SER A 471 -3.03 -15.81 8.60
C SER A 471 -3.11 -14.96 7.31
N PRO A 472 -2.58 -15.47 6.19
CA PRO A 472 -2.65 -14.76 4.90
C PRO A 472 -4.08 -14.37 4.53
N LYS A 473 -4.26 -13.10 4.12
CA LYS A 473 -5.55 -12.51 3.70
C LYS A 473 -6.65 -12.48 4.77
N LEU A 474 -6.33 -12.75 6.04
CA LEU A 474 -7.26 -12.53 7.13
C LEU A 474 -7.37 -11.01 7.36
N GLU A 475 -8.57 -10.45 7.20
CA GLU A 475 -8.82 -9.00 7.38
C GLU A 475 -9.14 -8.67 8.85
N MET A 476 -9.83 -9.54 9.58
CA MET A 476 -10.13 -9.29 11.00
C MET A 476 -8.88 -9.48 11.85
N VAL A 477 -8.66 -8.62 12.84
CA VAL A 477 -7.56 -8.80 13.78
C VAL A 477 -7.89 -9.94 14.74
N ASP A 478 -7.09 -11.01 14.70
CA ASP A 478 -7.30 -12.23 15.49
C ASP A 478 -6.54 -12.24 16.82
N SER A 479 -5.64 -11.30 17.03
CA SER A 479 -4.73 -11.24 18.17
C SER A 479 -5.02 -10.06 19.11
N LEU A 480 -6.26 -9.55 19.14
CA LEU A 480 -6.63 -8.46 20.05
C LEU A 480 -6.63 -8.96 21.50
N PHE A 481 -7.20 -10.15 21.70
CA PHE A 481 -7.20 -10.90 22.95
C PHE A 481 -6.69 -12.31 22.68
N LYS A 482 -5.67 -12.74 23.43
CA LYS A 482 -5.04 -14.06 23.27
C LYS A 482 -4.64 -14.60 24.64
N PRO A 483 -5.59 -15.13 25.42
CA PRO A 483 -5.30 -15.72 26.72
C PRO A 483 -4.41 -16.95 26.55
N VAL A 484 -3.31 -16.98 27.30
CA VAL A 484 -2.36 -18.12 27.36
C VAL A 484 -2.51 -18.86 28.69
N SER A 485 -3.00 -18.18 29.73
CA SER A 485 -3.43 -18.77 31.00
C SER A 485 -4.48 -17.89 31.67
N ASP A 486 -5.03 -18.33 32.79
CA ASP A 486 -6.02 -17.58 33.58
C ASP A 486 -5.52 -16.21 34.08
N LYS A 487 -4.22 -15.94 34.00
CA LYS A 487 -3.60 -14.68 34.46
C LYS A 487 -2.80 -13.96 33.37
N VAL A 488 -2.62 -14.57 32.21
CA VAL A 488 -1.75 -14.05 31.16
C VAL A 488 -2.49 -13.99 29.84
N ASP A 489 -2.71 -12.76 29.37
CA ASP A 489 -3.11 -12.44 28.00
C ASP A 489 -1.88 -11.98 27.20
N GLU A 490 -1.67 -12.50 25.99
CA GLU A 490 -0.63 -12.06 25.06
C GLU A 490 -1.16 -11.21 23.90
N GLY A 491 -2.46 -10.88 23.97
CA GLY A 491 -3.17 -10.02 23.04
C GLY A 491 -2.61 -8.62 22.99
N ILE A 492 -2.85 -7.97 21.84
CA ILE A 492 -2.41 -6.60 21.60
C ILE A 492 -3.07 -5.62 22.58
N MET A 493 -4.33 -5.87 22.95
CA MET A 493 -5.09 -4.96 23.81
C MET A 493 -4.51 -4.84 25.20
N ARG A 494 -4.01 -5.92 25.81
CA ARG A 494 -3.32 -5.85 27.10
C ARG A 494 -2.15 -4.87 27.05
N GLU A 495 -1.32 -4.93 26.01
CA GLU A 495 -0.17 -4.01 25.91
C GLU A 495 -0.63 -2.54 25.81
N ALA A 496 -1.67 -2.27 25.03
CA ALA A 496 -2.22 -0.93 24.86
C ALA A 496 -2.83 -0.39 26.17
N LEU A 497 -3.61 -1.21 26.88
CA LEU A 497 -4.30 -0.81 28.11
C LEU A 497 -3.31 -0.61 29.28
N LEU A 498 -2.28 -1.45 29.40
CA LEU A 498 -1.22 -1.28 30.42
C LEU A 498 -0.37 -0.03 30.15
N ASP A 499 -0.02 0.23 28.88
CA ASP A 499 0.71 1.45 28.51
C ASP A 499 -0.13 2.71 28.75
N PHE A 500 -1.43 2.68 28.44
CA PHE A 500 -2.32 3.78 28.76
C PHE A 500 -2.40 4.02 30.27
N TYR A 501 -2.60 2.96 31.07
CA TYR A 501 -2.68 3.07 32.53
C TYR A 501 -1.42 3.71 33.11
N THR A 502 -0.24 3.24 32.69
CA THR A 502 1.04 3.77 33.17
C THR A 502 1.32 5.19 32.70
N SER A 503 0.93 5.56 31.47
CA SER A 503 1.17 6.89 30.90
C SER A 503 0.11 7.94 31.27
N SER A 504 -1.06 7.53 31.78
CA SER A 504 -2.23 8.42 31.99
C SER A 504 -2.62 8.59 33.47
N GLY A 505 -1.62 8.58 34.34
CA GLY A 505 -1.81 8.81 35.78
C GLY A 505 -2.46 7.63 36.51
N LYS A 506 -2.17 6.39 36.10
CA LYS A 506 -2.71 5.15 36.71
C LYS A 506 -4.24 5.11 36.72
N ARG A 507 -4.86 5.57 35.63
CA ARG A 507 -6.31 5.48 35.41
C ARG A 507 -6.62 4.53 34.27
N LYS A 508 -7.65 3.71 34.48
CA LYS A 508 -8.22 2.86 33.43
C LYS A 508 -9.08 3.74 32.52
N PRO A 509 -9.11 3.50 31.20
CA PRO A 509 -10.01 4.23 30.32
C PRO A 509 -11.47 3.92 30.67
N ASP A 510 -12.26 4.96 30.87
CA ASP A 510 -13.72 4.88 30.98
C ASP A 510 -14.37 4.87 29.58
N GLN A 511 -13.62 5.30 28.56
CA GLN A 511 -14.04 5.33 27.16
C GLN A 511 -12.95 4.79 26.23
N ILE A 512 -13.35 3.98 25.26
CA ILE A 512 -12.48 3.42 24.21
C ILE A 512 -13.06 3.77 22.84
N ILE A 513 -12.33 4.58 22.07
CA ILE A 513 -12.71 4.98 20.71
C ILE A 513 -11.85 4.22 19.71
N ILE A 514 -12.46 3.49 18.79
CA ILE A 514 -11.80 2.59 17.85
C ILE A 514 -12.00 3.10 16.42
N PHE A 515 -10.90 3.37 15.73
CA PHE A 515 -10.87 3.67 14.30
C PHE A 515 -10.30 2.48 13.51
N ARG A 516 -11.10 1.87 12.63
CA ARG A 516 -10.74 0.67 11.84
C ARG A 516 -10.64 0.99 10.34
N ASP A 517 -9.51 0.69 9.70
CA ASP A 517 -9.26 0.91 8.24
C ASP A 517 -9.02 -0.40 7.48
N GLY A 518 -9.65 -0.58 6.32
CA GLY A 518 -9.43 -1.76 5.46
C GLY A 518 -10.64 -2.69 5.31
N VAL A 519 -11.70 -2.49 6.10
CA VAL A 519 -12.90 -3.32 6.07
C VAL A 519 -13.97 -2.78 5.11
N SER A 520 -14.62 -3.69 4.40
CA SER A 520 -15.78 -3.39 3.55
C SER A 520 -17.09 -3.41 4.35
N GLU A 521 -18.16 -2.83 3.80
CA GLU A 521 -19.50 -2.77 4.42
C GLU A 521 -20.01 -4.17 4.84
N SER A 522 -19.73 -5.21 4.05
CA SER A 522 -20.11 -6.60 4.36
C SER A 522 -19.39 -7.20 5.58
N GLN A 523 -18.35 -6.53 6.08
CA GLN A 523 -17.55 -6.98 7.22
C GLN A 523 -17.85 -6.19 8.51
N PHE A 524 -18.74 -5.19 8.48
CA PHE A 524 -19.03 -4.35 9.66
C PHE A 524 -19.50 -5.17 10.87
N ASN A 525 -20.37 -6.16 10.64
CA ASN A 525 -20.81 -7.06 11.70
C ASN A 525 -19.67 -7.92 12.28
N GLN A 526 -18.65 -8.24 11.49
CA GLN A 526 -17.49 -8.98 12.01
C GLN A 526 -16.59 -8.10 12.87
N VAL A 527 -16.51 -6.79 12.58
CA VAL A 527 -15.80 -5.85 13.46
C VAL A 527 -16.49 -5.78 14.82
N LEU A 528 -17.83 -5.69 14.84
CA LEU A 528 -18.59 -5.66 16.10
C LEU A 528 -18.55 -7.00 16.84
N ASN A 529 -18.85 -8.11 16.17
CA ASN A 529 -19.03 -9.42 16.84
C ASN A 529 -17.74 -10.22 17.01
N LYS A 530 -16.58 -9.68 16.63
CA LYS A 530 -15.29 -10.38 16.79
C LYS A 530 -14.20 -9.46 17.32
N GLU A 531 -14.00 -8.31 16.68
CA GLU A 531 -12.91 -7.41 17.11
C GLU A 531 -13.30 -6.68 18.39
N LEU A 532 -14.48 -6.06 18.44
CA LEU A 532 -14.96 -5.38 19.64
C LEU A 532 -15.16 -6.36 20.80
N ASP A 533 -15.71 -7.54 20.55
CA ASP A 533 -15.87 -8.59 21.58
C ASP A 533 -14.52 -8.96 22.22
N GLN A 534 -13.46 -9.18 21.42
CA GLN A 534 -12.12 -9.41 21.95
C GLN A 534 -11.60 -8.23 22.79
N VAL A 535 -11.88 -6.98 22.39
CA VAL A 535 -11.49 -5.80 23.18
C VAL A 535 -12.20 -5.80 24.54
N ILE A 536 -13.49 -6.14 24.56
CA ILE A 536 -14.27 -6.26 25.79
C ILE A 536 -13.70 -7.37 26.68
N GLU A 537 -13.39 -8.53 26.11
CA GLU A 537 -12.76 -9.65 26.83
C GLU A 537 -11.41 -9.25 27.44
N ALA A 538 -10.56 -8.53 26.71
CA ALA A 538 -9.28 -8.03 27.22
C ALA A 538 -9.45 -7.07 28.41
N CYS A 539 -10.50 -6.23 28.41
CA CYS A 539 -10.80 -5.34 29.54
C CYS A 539 -11.22 -6.14 30.77
N LYS A 540 -12.17 -7.07 30.59
CA LYS A 540 -12.69 -7.94 31.67
C LYS A 540 -11.63 -8.86 32.25
N PHE A 541 -10.69 -9.33 31.41
CA PHE A 541 -9.58 -10.16 31.85
C PHE A 541 -8.62 -9.40 32.78
N LEU A 542 -8.46 -8.08 32.60
CA LEU A 542 -7.65 -7.23 33.49
C LEU A 542 -8.40 -6.83 34.77
N ASP A 543 -9.71 -6.66 34.68
CA ASP A 543 -10.62 -6.37 35.80
C ASP A 543 -12.05 -6.74 35.41
N GLU A 544 -12.61 -7.75 36.08
CA GLU A 544 -13.93 -8.30 35.79
C GLU A 544 -15.06 -7.26 35.88
N ASN A 545 -14.89 -6.23 36.72
CA ASN A 545 -15.87 -5.16 36.90
C ASN A 545 -15.69 -3.99 35.93
N TRP A 546 -14.66 -4.03 35.09
CA TRP A 546 -14.36 -2.93 34.20
C TRP A 546 -15.25 -2.94 32.95
N ASN A 547 -16.09 -1.91 32.84
CA ASN A 547 -17.05 -1.74 31.76
C ASN A 547 -16.94 -0.36 31.09
N PRO A 548 -15.94 -0.15 30.22
CA PRO A 548 -15.79 1.12 29.51
C PRO A 548 -16.87 1.30 28.44
N LYS A 549 -17.15 2.54 28.07
CA LYS A 549 -18.02 2.88 26.93
C LYS A 549 -17.23 2.81 25.62
N PHE A 550 -17.85 2.29 24.58
CA PHE A 550 -17.23 2.10 23.27
C PHE A 550 -17.80 3.02 22.19
N VAL A 551 -16.90 3.49 21.31
CA VAL A 551 -17.24 4.10 20.02
C VAL A 551 -16.45 3.37 18.94
N VAL A 552 -17.11 2.85 17.91
CA VAL A 552 -16.47 2.08 16.83
C VAL A 552 -16.77 2.75 15.49
N ILE A 553 -15.71 3.16 14.80
CA ILE A 553 -15.78 3.93 13.56
C ILE A 553 -14.91 3.25 12.51
N VAL A 554 -15.53 2.87 11.39
CA VAL A 554 -14.79 2.39 10.22
C VAL A 554 -14.46 3.57 9.32
N ALA A 555 -13.20 3.69 8.90
CA ALA A 555 -12.77 4.67 7.91
C ALA A 555 -12.42 3.96 6.59
N GLN A 556 -13.13 4.30 5.51
CA GLN A 556 -12.89 3.75 4.18
C GLN A 556 -12.27 4.82 3.28
N LYS A 557 -10.99 4.61 2.91
CA LYS A 557 -10.30 5.44 1.91
C LYS A 557 -10.42 4.90 0.49
N ASN A 558 -10.85 3.66 0.31
CA ASN A 558 -10.83 2.99 -1.00
C ASN A 558 -12.26 2.83 -1.53
N HIS A 559 -12.84 3.93 -1.99
CA HIS A 559 -14.17 3.96 -2.60
C HIS A 559 -14.19 4.84 -3.87
N HIS A 560 -15.34 4.83 -4.56
CA HIS A 560 -15.51 5.47 -5.86
C HIS A 560 -16.13 6.87 -5.80
N THR A 561 -16.74 7.27 -4.67
CA THR A 561 -17.27 8.62 -4.47
C THR A 561 -16.18 9.71 -4.61
N LYS A 562 -16.50 10.80 -5.30
CA LYS A 562 -15.69 12.03 -5.45
C LYS A 562 -16.60 13.24 -5.31
N PHE A 563 -16.06 14.32 -4.77
CA PHE A 563 -16.76 15.60 -4.65
C PHE A 563 -16.05 16.67 -5.46
N PHE A 564 -16.84 17.51 -6.09
CA PHE A 564 -16.40 18.58 -6.97
C PHE A 564 -17.05 19.87 -6.51
N GLN A 565 -16.31 20.97 -6.55
CA GLN A 565 -16.86 22.28 -6.25
C GLN A 565 -17.53 22.85 -7.51
N GLN A 566 -18.78 23.28 -7.40
CA GLN A 566 -19.51 23.85 -8.53
C GLN A 566 -18.80 25.12 -9.04
N GLY A 567 -18.53 25.18 -10.35
CA GLY A 567 -17.92 26.34 -11.00
C GLY A 567 -16.44 26.57 -10.67
N SER A 568 -15.77 25.65 -9.96
CA SER A 568 -14.36 25.76 -9.61
C SER A 568 -13.54 24.65 -10.26
N PRO A 569 -12.36 24.96 -10.84
CA PRO A 569 -11.45 23.95 -11.36
C PRO A 569 -10.69 23.20 -10.23
N ASP A 570 -10.78 23.71 -9.01
CA ASP A 570 -10.04 23.21 -7.85
C ASP A 570 -10.78 22.11 -7.10
N ASN A 571 -10.05 21.44 -6.22
CA ASN A 571 -10.62 20.46 -5.31
C ASN A 571 -11.48 21.13 -4.24
N VAL A 572 -12.41 20.36 -3.66
CA VAL A 572 -13.14 20.79 -2.46
C VAL A 572 -12.16 21.16 -1.34
N LEU A 573 -12.54 22.16 -0.55
CA LEU A 573 -11.68 22.73 0.48
C LEU A 573 -11.43 21.72 1.62
N PRO A 574 -10.24 21.72 2.24
CA PRO A 574 -9.98 20.91 3.43
C PRO A 574 -10.97 21.25 4.55
N GLY A 575 -11.47 20.23 5.23
CA GLY A 575 -12.55 20.36 6.21
C GLY A 575 -13.95 20.16 5.63
N THR A 576 -14.10 19.95 4.31
CA THR A 576 -15.41 19.66 3.71
C THR A 576 -15.96 18.34 4.26
N VAL A 577 -17.14 18.41 4.89
CA VAL A 577 -17.95 17.30 5.40
C VAL A 577 -19.24 17.21 4.61
N ILE A 578 -19.62 15.98 4.25
CA ILE A 578 -20.89 15.67 3.60
C ILE A 578 -21.50 14.48 4.34
N ASP A 579 -22.62 14.72 5.01
CA ASP A 579 -23.38 13.78 5.83
C ASP A 579 -24.86 13.69 5.40
N ASN A 580 -25.17 14.22 4.22
CA ASN A 580 -26.51 14.25 3.64
C ASN A 580 -26.56 13.63 2.23
N LYS A 581 -27.77 13.34 1.74
CA LYS A 581 -28.16 12.93 0.37
C LYS A 581 -27.47 11.67 -0.15
N VAL A 582 -26.15 11.64 -0.23
CA VAL A 582 -25.33 10.53 -0.74
C VAL A 582 -24.86 9.56 0.35
N CYS A 583 -25.09 9.89 1.62
CA CYS A 583 -24.84 9.03 2.76
C CYS A 583 -25.88 7.90 2.87
N HIS A 584 -25.60 6.92 3.74
CA HIS A 584 -26.44 5.77 3.95
C HIS A 584 -27.81 6.18 4.54
N PRO A 585 -28.92 5.55 4.11
CA PRO A 585 -30.28 5.97 4.51
C PRO A 585 -30.65 5.71 5.98
N LYS A 586 -29.89 4.88 6.70
CA LYS A 586 -30.19 4.47 8.09
C LYS A 586 -29.00 4.63 9.04
N ASN A 587 -27.85 4.07 8.67
CA ASN A 587 -26.61 4.16 9.43
C ASN A 587 -26.09 5.61 9.53
N ASN A 588 -25.37 5.90 10.61
CA ASN A 588 -24.66 7.16 10.77
C ASN A 588 -23.32 7.11 10.03
N ASP A 589 -23.24 7.80 8.90
CA ASP A 589 -22.04 7.89 8.08
C ASP A 589 -21.85 9.28 7.46
N PHE A 590 -20.60 9.65 7.25
CA PHE A 590 -20.24 10.92 6.65
C PHE A 590 -18.94 10.82 5.85
N TYR A 591 -18.81 11.65 4.84
CA TYR A 591 -17.57 11.86 4.12
C TYR A 591 -16.83 13.06 4.67
N LEU A 592 -15.51 12.95 4.82
CA LEU A 592 -14.65 14.07 5.21
C LEU A 592 -13.44 14.18 4.27
N CYS A 593 -13.26 15.37 3.69
CA CYS A 593 -12.04 15.79 3.01
C CYS A 593 -11.15 16.56 3.97
N ALA A 594 -10.42 15.88 4.86
CA ALA A 594 -9.63 16.55 5.90
C ALA A 594 -8.38 17.31 5.39
N HIS A 595 -7.90 17.01 4.19
CA HIS A 595 -6.63 17.49 3.64
C HIS A 595 -6.80 18.14 2.27
N ALA A 596 -5.81 18.94 1.86
CA ALA A 596 -5.76 19.49 0.51
C ALA A 596 -5.24 18.46 -0.50
N GLY A 597 -6.07 18.11 -1.49
CA GLY A 597 -5.66 17.31 -2.64
C GLY A 597 -4.82 18.13 -3.61
N MET A 598 -3.49 18.08 -3.47
CA MET A 598 -2.56 18.83 -4.33
C MET A 598 -2.46 18.29 -5.75
N ILE A 599 -2.75 17.01 -5.93
CA ILE A 599 -2.46 16.27 -7.13
C ILE A 599 -3.69 15.46 -7.47
N GLY A 600 -4.22 15.70 -8.67
CA GLY A 600 -5.42 15.04 -9.15
C GLY A 600 -6.68 15.47 -8.38
N THR A 601 -7.66 14.56 -8.30
CA THR A 601 -8.93 14.78 -7.60
C THR A 601 -8.83 14.23 -6.17
N THR A 602 -9.22 15.01 -5.18
CA THR A 602 -9.22 14.64 -3.76
C THR A 602 -10.12 13.44 -3.55
N ARG A 603 -9.63 12.49 -2.76
CA ARG A 603 -10.46 11.39 -2.28
C ARG A 603 -10.89 11.70 -0.84
N PRO A 604 -12.20 11.87 -0.57
CA PRO A 604 -12.69 11.95 0.80
C PRO A 604 -12.45 10.62 1.49
N THR A 605 -12.42 10.62 2.82
CA THR A 605 -12.54 9.39 3.61
C THR A 605 -13.99 9.25 4.05
N HIS A 606 -14.56 8.07 3.86
CA HIS A 606 -15.93 7.75 4.29
C HIS A 606 -15.87 7.11 5.67
N TYR A 607 -16.48 7.75 6.66
CA TYR A 607 -16.54 7.29 8.03
C TYR A 607 -17.92 6.69 8.32
N HIS A 608 -17.95 5.48 8.88
CA HIS A 608 -19.17 4.81 9.33
C HIS A 608 -19.10 4.61 10.84
N VAL A 609 -20.05 5.18 11.57
CA VAL A 609 -20.20 4.97 13.01
C VAL A 609 -21.00 3.70 13.22
N LEU A 610 -20.34 2.64 13.64
CA LEU A 610 -20.96 1.32 13.87
C LEU A 610 -21.56 1.21 15.27
N LEU A 611 -20.92 1.86 16.25
CA LEU A 611 -21.36 1.88 17.64
C LEU A 611 -20.96 3.21 18.27
N ASP A 612 -21.84 3.80 19.07
CA ASP A 612 -21.53 4.94 19.93
C ASP A 612 -22.31 4.83 21.25
N GLN A 613 -21.64 4.39 22.31
CA GLN A 613 -22.18 4.33 23.68
C GLN A 613 -21.86 5.60 24.50
N VAL A 614 -21.00 6.48 23.97
CA VAL A 614 -20.62 7.73 24.60
C VAL A 614 -21.71 8.78 24.38
N GLY A 615 -22.34 8.75 23.19
CA GLY A 615 -23.40 9.67 22.80
C GLY A 615 -22.86 10.96 22.18
N PHE A 616 -21.93 10.85 21.24
CA PHE A 616 -21.43 11.98 20.47
C PHE A 616 -22.55 12.59 19.63
N SER A 617 -22.58 13.92 19.57
CA SER A 617 -23.29 14.58 18.48
C SER A 617 -22.53 14.37 17.17
N ALA A 618 -23.22 14.49 16.03
CA ALA A 618 -22.57 14.40 14.72
C ALA A 618 -21.45 15.45 14.58
N ASP A 619 -21.69 16.67 15.05
CA ASP A 619 -20.73 17.77 14.98
C ASP A 619 -19.48 17.51 15.85
N ASP A 620 -19.67 17.10 17.11
CA ASP A 620 -18.54 16.77 18.01
C ASP A 620 -17.66 15.66 17.42
N LEU A 621 -18.28 14.64 16.84
CA LEU A 621 -17.55 13.53 16.26
C LEU A 621 -16.80 13.93 14.99
N GLN A 622 -17.45 14.69 14.10
CA GLN A 622 -16.84 15.17 12.86
C GLN A 622 -15.66 16.13 13.17
N GLU A 623 -15.79 17.00 14.16
CA GLU A 623 -14.73 17.89 14.62
C GLU A 623 -13.56 17.13 15.26
N LEU A 624 -13.83 16.10 16.07
CA LEU A 624 -12.82 15.20 16.61
C LEU A 624 -12.05 14.49 15.48
N VAL A 625 -12.76 13.92 14.51
CA VAL A 625 -12.15 13.24 13.36
C VAL A 625 -11.31 14.22 12.53
N HIS A 626 -11.79 15.45 12.31
CA HIS A 626 -11.01 16.48 11.64
C HIS A 626 -9.75 16.84 12.43
N SER A 627 -9.85 17.04 13.73
CA SER A 627 -8.74 17.37 14.64
C SER A 627 -7.66 16.28 14.64
N LEU A 628 -8.07 15.00 14.67
CA LEU A 628 -7.17 13.86 14.59
C LEU A 628 -6.39 13.79 13.26
N SER A 629 -6.84 14.45 12.20
CA SER A 629 -6.08 14.57 10.95
C SER A 629 -4.93 15.58 11.02
N TYR A 630 -4.83 16.40 12.07
CA TYR A 630 -3.76 17.40 12.26
C TYR A 630 -2.69 16.99 13.27
N VAL A 631 -2.90 15.94 14.07
CA VAL A 631 -1.96 15.48 15.11
C VAL A 631 -0.91 14.49 14.58
N TYR A 632 -0.72 14.45 13.27
CA TYR A 632 0.26 13.58 12.61
C TYR A 632 1.68 14.19 12.65
N GLN A 633 2.50 13.69 13.57
CA GLN A 633 3.80 14.26 13.94
C GLN A 633 4.87 14.17 12.84
N ARG A 634 4.68 13.38 11.77
CA ARG A 634 5.70 13.18 10.74
C ARG A 634 5.72 14.24 9.63
N SER A 635 4.70 15.08 9.53
CA SER A 635 4.59 16.08 8.46
C SER A 635 3.82 17.31 8.89
N THR A 636 4.01 18.41 8.16
CA THR A 636 3.31 19.68 8.39
C THR A 636 2.07 19.85 7.52
N THR A 637 1.32 18.76 7.34
CA THR A 637 0.12 18.71 6.51
C THR A 637 -0.92 17.84 7.19
N ALA A 638 -2.18 18.25 7.11
CA ALA A 638 -3.31 17.40 7.47
C ALA A 638 -3.29 16.15 6.59
N ILE A 639 -3.59 15.02 7.20
CA ILE A 639 -3.67 13.71 6.52
C ILE A 639 -5.13 13.40 6.15
N SER A 640 -5.31 12.50 5.18
CA SER A 640 -6.65 12.19 4.65
C SER A 640 -7.53 11.39 5.61
N VAL A 641 -6.94 10.78 6.64
CA VAL A 641 -7.63 10.00 7.68
C VAL A 641 -7.14 10.46 9.04
N VAL A 642 -7.69 9.91 10.13
CA VAL A 642 -7.20 10.15 11.48
C VAL A 642 -5.78 9.61 11.69
N ALA A 643 -4.97 10.33 12.47
CA ALA A 643 -3.60 9.94 12.82
C ALA A 643 -3.42 8.50 13.32
N PRO A 644 -4.26 7.95 14.22
CA PRO A 644 -4.06 6.59 14.74
C PRO A 644 -4.11 5.52 13.64
N ILE A 645 -5.01 5.63 12.65
CA ILE A 645 -5.03 4.73 11.47
C ILE A 645 -3.75 4.89 10.64
N CYS A 646 -3.35 6.13 10.35
CA CYS A 646 -2.12 6.38 9.59
C CYS A 646 -0.90 5.75 10.27
N TYR A 647 -0.81 5.84 11.60
CA TYR A 647 0.26 5.21 12.37
C TYR A 647 0.19 3.69 12.36
N ALA A 648 -1.01 3.09 12.40
CA ALA A 648 -1.18 1.63 12.32
C ALA A 648 -0.63 1.10 10.99
N HIS A 649 -0.99 1.75 9.89
CA HIS A 649 -0.45 1.43 8.56
C HIS A 649 1.08 1.51 8.50
N LEU A 650 1.67 2.55 9.11
CA LEU A 650 3.12 2.73 9.15
C LEU A 650 3.81 1.65 9.98
N ALA A 651 3.24 1.30 11.14
CA ALA A 651 3.77 0.25 12.00
C ALA A 651 3.72 -1.12 11.30
N ALA A 652 2.58 -1.46 10.68
CA ALA A 652 2.43 -2.69 9.90
C ALA A 652 3.40 -2.74 8.71
N SER A 653 3.50 -1.67 7.93
CA SER A 653 4.41 -1.60 6.78
C SER A 653 5.88 -1.70 7.17
N GLN A 654 6.27 -1.11 8.31
CA GLN A 654 7.66 -1.13 8.80
C GLN A 654 8.04 -2.52 9.31
N LEU A 655 7.22 -3.12 10.17
CA LEU A 655 7.51 -4.44 10.73
C LEU A 655 7.33 -5.56 9.70
N GLY A 656 6.50 -5.36 8.68
CA GLY A 656 6.48 -6.26 7.53
C GLY A 656 7.76 -6.31 6.71
N GLN A 657 8.66 -5.34 6.85
CA GLN A 657 10.00 -5.46 6.26
C GLN A 657 10.88 -6.46 7.02
N PHE A 658 10.50 -6.91 8.22
CA PHE A 658 11.28 -7.92 8.96
C PHE A 658 11.13 -9.30 8.31
N MET A 659 9.93 -9.60 7.80
CA MET A 659 9.57 -10.92 7.26
C MET A 659 10.04 -11.15 5.83
N LYS A 660 10.12 -10.10 4.99
CA LYS A 660 10.56 -10.21 3.59
C LYS A 660 11.94 -10.89 3.41
N PHE A 661 12.72 -10.99 4.49
CA PHE A 661 14.06 -11.55 4.48
C PHE A 661 14.12 -12.98 5.00
N GLU A 662 13.17 -13.42 5.85
CA GLU A 662 13.15 -14.82 6.32
C GLU A 662 12.73 -15.78 5.20
N ASP A 663 11.92 -15.33 4.23
CA ASP A 663 11.58 -16.14 3.05
C ASP A 663 12.69 -16.18 1.98
N ALA A 664 13.80 -15.46 2.17
CA ALA A 664 14.95 -15.50 1.27
C ALA A 664 16.02 -16.53 1.70
N SER A 665 15.91 -17.13 2.89
CA SER A 665 16.72 -18.29 3.26
C SER A 665 16.13 -19.57 2.65
N GLU A 666 16.75 -19.99 1.55
CA GLU A 666 16.82 -21.35 1.01
C GLU A 666 15.72 -22.35 1.41
N THR A 667 14.69 -22.48 0.56
CA THR A 667 14.10 -23.76 0.08
C THR A 667 12.82 -23.50 -0.73
N SER A 668 12.93 -22.80 -1.86
CA SER A 668 11.97 -23.00 -2.95
C SER A 668 12.43 -24.19 -3.79
N SER A 669 12.52 -25.37 -3.16
CA SER A 669 12.62 -26.62 -3.88
C SER A 669 11.27 -26.90 -4.51
N SER A 670 11.29 -27.06 -5.83
CA SER A 670 10.17 -27.53 -6.63
C SER A 670 9.75 -28.92 -6.16
N HIS A 671 8.73 -29.04 -5.32
CA HIS A 671 8.00 -30.29 -5.13
C HIS A 671 6.54 -30.07 -5.53
N GLY A 672 6.22 -30.55 -6.73
CA GLY A 672 4.84 -30.86 -7.09
C GLY A 672 4.43 -32.14 -6.37
N GLY A 673 3.29 -32.12 -5.68
CA GLY A 673 2.70 -33.33 -5.10
C GLY A 673 1.78 -33.05 -3.92
N VAL A 674 0.47 -33.18 -4.18
CA VAL A 674 -0.64 -33.50 -3.26
C VAL A 674 -0.78 -32.67 -1.97
N THR A 675 -1.86 -31.88 -1.95
CA THR A 675 -2.40 -31.17 -0.79
C THR A 675 -2.70 -32.11 0.38
N ALA A 676 -1.95 -31.98 1.48
CA ALA A 676 -2.41 -32.30 2.83
C ALA A 676 -2.89 -31.00 3.51
N PRO A 677 -4.04 -30.98 4.21
CA PRO A 677 -4.56 -29.78 4.87
C PRO A 677 -3.87 -29.58 6.22
N GLY A 678 -2.60 -29.19 6.20
CA GLY A 678 -1.89 -28.70 7.39
C GLY A 678 -2.00 -27.18 7.47
N ALA A 679 -2.34 -26.62 8.63
CA ALA A 679 -2.29 -25.18 8.85
C ALA A 679 -0.87 -24.66 8.61
N ILE A 680 -0.70 -23.73 7.67
CA ILE A 680 0.57 -23.05 7.43
C ILE A 680 0.97 -22.35 8.73
N SER A 681 2.12 -22.72 9.30
CA SER A 681 2.62 -22.07 10.52
C SER A 681 2.92 -20.60 10.20
N VAL A 682 2.21 -19.69 10.89
CA VAL A 682 2.40 -18.25 10.69
C VAL A 682 3.61 -17.82 11.54
N PRO A 683 4.74 -17.39 10.94
CA PRO A 683 5.88 -16.92 11.71
C PRO A 683 5.51 -15.70 12.53
N GLN A 684 5.89 -15.70 13.82
CA GLN A 684 5.61 -14.57 14.71
C GLN A 684 6.63 -13.45 14.51
N LEU A 685 6.15 -12.20 14.49
CA LEU A 685 7.04 -11.05 14.50
C LEU A 685 7.83 -10.97 15.82
N PRO A 686 9.13 -10.63 15.78
CA PRO A 686 9.91 -10.44 16.98
C PRO A 686 9.34 -9.28 17.80
N ARG A 687 9.22 -9.46 19.12
CA ARG A 687 8.82 -8.38 20.02
C ARG A 687 9.86 -7.26 20.00
N LEU A 688 9.39 -6.03 20.15
CA LEU A 688 10.25 -4.87 20.29
C LEU A 688 10.82 -4.81 21.71
N LYS A 689 12.05 -4.32 21.87
CA LYS A 689 12.64 -4.09 23.19
C LYS A 689 11.89 -2.99 23.94
N ASP A 690 11.85 -3.08 25.27
CA ASP A 690 11.06 -2.17 26.13
C ASP A 690 11.41 -0.69 25.99
N ASN A 691 12.68 -0.40 25.74
CA ASN A 691 13.20 0.95 25.50
C ASN A 691 12.67 1.61 24.22
N VAL A 692 12.17 0.85 23.24
CA VAL A 692 11.59 1.39 21.99
C VAL A 692 10.13 1.02 21.80
N SER A 693 9.61 0.02 22.52
CA SER A 693 8.24 -0.49 22.35
C SER A 693 7.16 0.54 22.69
N SER A 694 7.48 1.51 23.55
CA SER A 694 6.59 2.63 23.90
C SER A 694 6.85 3.89 23.07
N SER A 695 7.89 3.90 22.23
CA SER A 695 8.21 5.03 21.35
C SER A 695 7.37 5.02 20.07
N MET A 696 7.31 6.16 19.39
CA MET A 696 6.74 6.24 18.03
C MET A 696 7.73 5.72 16.97
N PHE A 697 8.29 4.51 17.15
CA PHE A 697 9.33 3.91 16.29
C PHE A 697 8.96 3.84 14.79
N PHE A 698 7.65 3.85 14.51
CA PHE A 698 7.02 3.85 13.18
C PHE A 698 7.03 5.21 12.48
N CYS A 699 7.50 6.27 13.16
CA CYS A 699 7.65 7.60 12.58
C CYS A 699 8.80 7.74 11.58
#